data_AF-A0A833HM61-F1
#
_entry.id   AF-A0A833HM61-F1
#
_cell.length_a   1.000
_cell.length_b   1.000
_cell.length_c   1.000
_cell.angle_alpha   90.00
_cell.angle_beta   90.00
_cell.angle_gamma   90.00
#
_symmetry.space_group_name_H-M   'P 1'
#
loop_
_entity.id
_entity.type
_entity.pdbx_description
1 polymer ?
#
loop_
_entity_poly.entity_id
_entity_poly.type
_entity_poly.pdbx_seq_one_letter_code
_entity_poly.pdbx_strand_id
1 'polypeptide(L)'
;MRVIISHQNLDFDGLASMVAASKLYPDATMAYAGVLSHEVKGFVSLYKNILSIDTAGKLDFDDIKELIIVDVNSHNRIGKFKELIQKDIPILIYDHHDVSDRTIDKAEKKIFKYGACITILLKEIIEKGIKITPFEATLFALGIYADTHCLTLNHTTYHDAEAVAFLLKAEANLEIINEFLSTNMDSEQDQLFTQLLLKVEIHEINGYEIALAAMKSDFYIGQLGTMCEKILEFKNTDAAFMILEAEGRSNIVARSTTDEIHIPNILESFGGGGHLRAGSAAVKNLSLEDAKNQLMHHLKEKIEPQATAKDIMNYPVKTVFEDMTVEEVNKIMFRYGHTGMPVVKEDKLIGIISRTDIDKAMIHGLNHAPVKGFMRTSVMTISPTTTISEINDILINHNIGRVPVVEDGKIIGIVTRTDILRVLHGKNPPAWYHKTYTEEENTLDCSGLLHKLPKEIYEILDIAGRVGDDLNIKTYVVGGFVRDLILETENWDIDLMVEGDGIAFAEVLNTYFEGQLKLYHKFGTALITLENGQSIDIVTARREYYEYPAALPKIEKSSIWSDLFRRDFTINCMAIQLNKREEGKLIDYFGGLADIKNRKIRVLYNLSFIEDPTRIFRAIRFAARFNYGIEEETQNFIQQAITQGMIAKLSTDRIRDELLYIIREKSLLNSLLIMEDLGILKGIHPDLGIDDGFAESYSKIEDTLSQFKGVLREPNPVLLTIMLMLSNFPKEKLDEVIGLFSINKAWANIIYISLSNRNEVYTKLREDNLDKYQLYKILHALPEESIIYYYTDCKNPYIRHYLMFFSVKLRDIKTFITGEDLLKLGIKPGPSYTYILQEVLKAKVEGNIYTIEDELKLAKDFYESLKGE
;
A
#
# COMPACT_ATOMS: atom_id res chain seq x y z
N MET A 1 -1.34 -37.65 48.13
CA MET A 1 -2.33 -37.37 47.07
C MET A 1 -1.99 -36.08 46.35
N ARG A 2 -2.37 -35.97 45.09
CA ARG A 2 -2.29 -34.74 44.29
C ARG A 2 -3.63 -34.00 44.43
N VAL A 3 -3.61 -32.69 44.62
CA VAL A 3 -4.84 -31.91 44.85
C VAL A 3 -4.94 -30.76 43.85
N ILE A 4 -6.13 -30.56 43.27
CA ILE A 4 -6.45 -29.43 42.40
C ILE A 4 -7.31 -28.44 43.19
N ILE A 5 -6.92 -27.17 43.18
CA ILE A 5 -7.63 -26.08 43.86
C ILE A 5 -7.77 -24.86 42.96
N SER A 6 -8.70 -23.96 43.29
CA SER A 6 -8.82 -22.62 42.71
C SER A 6 -8.96 -21.58 43.83
N HIS A 7 -9.29 -20.33 43.51
CA HIS A 7 -9.42 -19.26 44.50
C HIS A 7 -10.61 -19.46 45.45
N GLN A 8 -10.57 -18.73 46.57
CA GLN A 8 -11.57 -18.79 47.64
C GLN A 8 -13.00 -18.50 47.18
N ASN A 9 -13.21 -17.64 46.20
CA ASN A 9 -14.55 -17.28 45.72
C ASN A 9 -14.86 -18.01 44.41
N LEU A 10 -15.06 -19.32 44.42
CA LEU A 10 -15.10 -20.14 43.20
C LEU A 10 -16.20 -19.67 42.24
N ASP A 11 -15.81 -19.25 41.03
CA ASP A 11 -16.67 -18.89 39.90
C ASP A 11 -16.64 -19.96 38.82
N PHE A 12 -17.27 -19.69 37.67
CA PHE A 12 -17.39 -20.68 36.60
C PHE A 12 -16.07 -20.93 35.88
N ASP A 13 -15.18 -19.95 35.74
CA ASP A 13 -13.85 -20.20 35.15
C ASP A 13 -13.01 -21.06 36.10
N GLY A 14 -12.96 -20.71 37.39
CA GLY A 14 -12.29 -21.52 38.39
C GLY A 14 -12.84 -22.96 38.47
N LEU A 15 -14.16 -23.15 38.48
CA LEU A 15 -14.78 -24.48 38.50
C LEU A 15 -14.48 -25.27 37.21
N ALA A 16 -14.66 -24.65 36.04
CA ALA A 16 -14.38 -25.27 34.75
C ALA A 16 -12.91 -25.68 34.65
N SER A 17 -12.01 -24.79 35.07
CA SER A 17 -10.58 -25.02 35.12
C SER A 17 -10.21 -26.16 36.07
N MET A 18 -10.86 -26.29 37.23
CA MET A 18 -10.64 -27.43 38.13
C MET A 18 -11.02 -28.75 37.47
N VAL A 19 -12.18 -28.80 36.81
CA VAL A 19 -12.64 -29.99 36.09
C VAL A 19 -11.73 -30.32 34.92
N ALA A 20 -11.29 -29.34 34.14
CA ALA A 20 -10.33 -29.53 33.05
C ALA A 20 -8.97 -30.02 33.55
N ALA A 21 -8.47 -29.48 34.66
CA ALA A 21 -7.24 -29.96 35.30
C ALA A 21 -7.39 -31.42 35.75
N SER A 22 -8.55 -31.85 36.27
CA SER A 22 -8.76 -33.25 36.66
C SER A 22 -8.68 -34.23 35.48
N LYS A 23 -8.94 -33.75 34.25
CA LYS A 23 -8.75 -34.54 33.02
C LYS A 23 -7.28 -34.69 32.63
N LEU A 24 -6.49 -33.64 32.85
CA LEU A 24 -5.04 -33.67 32.65
C LEU A 24 -4.32 -34.48 33.73
N TYR A 25 -4.88 -34.52 34.94
CA TYR A 25 -4.34 -35.20 36.11
C TYR A 25 -5.40 -36.11 36.77
N PRO A 26 -5.70 -37.29 36.17
CA PRO A 26 -6.81 -38.15 36.62
C PRO A 26 -6.67 -38.74 38.03
N ASP A 27 -5.46 -38.71 38.59
CA ASP A 27 -5.13 -39.15 39.95
C ASP A 27 -5.28 -38.03 41.00
N ALA A 28 -5.60 -36.81 40.57
CA ALA A 28 -5.77 -35.65 41.43
C ALA A 28 -7.18 -35.57 42.01
N THR A 29 -7.28 -35.14 43.27
CA THR A 29 -8.55 -34.83 43.94
C THR A 29 -8.84 -33.34 43.84
N MET A 30 -10.03 -32.96 43.36
CA MET A 30 -10.46 -31.57 43.33
C MET A 30 -10.99 -31.13 44.70
N ALA A 31 -10.54 -29.98 45.19
CA ALA A 31 -11.08 -29.40 46.41
C ALA A 31 -11.12 -27.87 46.42
N TYR A 32 -12.11 -27.31 47.09
CA TYR A 32 -12.23 -25.86 47.30
C TYR A 32 -12.20 -25.50 48.80
N ALA A 33 -11.63 -24.33 49.12
CA ALA A 33 -11.44 -23.86 50.50
C ALA A 33 -12.35 -22.69 50.90
N GLY A 34 -13.09 -22.08 49.98
CA GLY A 34 -13.91 -20.89 50.24
C GLY A 34 -15.38 -21.02 49.82
N VAL A 35 -15.98 -19.90 49.45
CA VAL A 35 -17.42 -19.78 49.16
C VAL A 35 -17.65 -19.97 47.68
N LEU A 36 -18.67 -20.76 47.31
CA LEU A 36 -19.14 -20.83 45.93
C LEU A 36 -19.85 -19.51 45.58
N SER A 37 -19.54 -18.91 44.44
CA SER A 37 -20.34 -17.82 43.90
C SER A 37 -21.81 -18.24 43.76
N HIS A 38 -22.72 -17.25 43.73
CA HIS A 38 -24.17 -17.51 43.75
C HIS A 38 -24.58 -18.40 42.56
N GLU A 39 -24.01 -18.10 41.40
CA GLU A 39 -24.24 -18.74 40.11
C GLU A 39 -23.69 -20.18 40.10
N VAL A 40 -22.49 -20.38 40.64
CA VAL A 40 -21.85 -21.71 40.75
C VAL A 40 -22.55 -22.59 41.79
N LYS A 41 -23.08 -22.02 42.87
CA LYS A 41 -23.75 -22.78 43.94
C LYS A 41 -24.96 -23.55 43.41
N GLY A 42 -25.76 -22.93 42.55
CA GLY A 42 -26.88 -23.58 41.87
C GLY A 42 -26.42 -24.72 40.98
N PHE A 43 -25.41 -24.47 40.15
CA PHE A 43 -24.84 -25.45 39.24
C PHE A 43 -24.26 -26.68 39.98
N VAL A 44 -23.39 -26.46 40.97
CA VAL A 44 -22.78 -27.53 41.77
C VAL A 44 -23.83 -28.33 42.54
N SER A 45 -24.91 -27.70 43.01
CA SER A 45 -26.00 -28.40 43.69
C SER A 45 -26.75 -29.35 42.76
N LEU A 46 -27.03 -28.93 41.52
CA LEU A 46 -27.72 -29.74 40.51
C LEU A 46 -26.86 -30.89 39.99
N TYR A 47 -25.56 -30.64 39.82
CA TYR A 47 -24.62 -31.62 39.23
C TYR A 47 -23.69 -32.29 40.26
N LYS A 48 -24.06 -32.26 41.54
CA LYS A 48 -23.23 -32.76 42.65
C LYS A 48 -22.77 -34.22 42.51
N ASN A 49 -23.60 -35.08 41.90
CA ASN A 49 -23.26 -36.49 41.70
C ASN A 49 -22.34 -36.75 40.50
N ILE A 50 -22.15 -35.73 39.66
CA ILE A 50 -21.28 -35.75 38.47
C ILE A 50 -19.95 -35.05 38.79
N LEU A 51 -19.99 -33.97 39.58
CA LEU A 51 -18.83 -33.21 40.02
C LEU A 51 -18.23 -33.80 41.29
N SER A 52 -17.17 -34.59 41.15
CA SER A 52 -16.39 -35.15 42.27
C SER A 52 -15.45 -34.10 42.89
N ILE A 53 -16.03 -33.10 43.57
CA ILE A 53 -15.30 -32.02 44.24
C ILE A 53 -15.52 -32.06 45.76
N ASP A 54 -14.44 -32.06 46.53
CA ASP A 54 -14.47 -32.05 47.99
C ASP A 54 -14.23 -30.65 48.58
N THR A 55 -14.53 -30.52 49.87
CA THR A 55 -14.21 -29.31 50.64
C THR A 55 -12.87 -29.49 51.35
N ALA A 56 -12.09 -28.43 51.51
CA ALA A 56 -10.80 -28.46 52.19
C ALA A 56 -10.85 -29.15 53.58
N GLY A 57 -11.96 -29.05 54.32
CA GLY A 57 -12.11 -29.70 55.63
C GLY A 57 -12.21 -31.24 55.62
N LYS A 58 -12.34 -31.87 54.44
CA LYS A 58 -12.35 -33.34 54.30
C LYS A 58 -10.98 -33.91 53.92
N LEU A 59 -10.02 -33.06 53.58
CA LEU A 59 -8.68 -33.48 53.19
C LEU A 59 -7.75 -33.48 54.39
N ASP A 60 -6.88 -34.48 54.46
CA ASP A 60 -5.71 -34.45 55.33
C ASP A 60 -4.56 -33.72 54.61
N PHE A 61 -4.11 -32.61 55.18
CA PHE A 61 -3.08 -31.75 54.60
C PHE A 61 -1.68 -32.36 54.69
N ASP A 62 -1.47 -33.38 55.52
CA ASP A 62 -0.20 -34.10 55.61
C ASP A 62 -0.04 -35.15 54.51
N ASP A 63 -1.15 -35.62 53.94
CA ASP A 63 -1.15 -36.58 52.84
C ASP A 63 -0.92 -35.92 51.46
N ILE A 64 -0.95 -34.60 51.36
CA ILE A 64 -0.81 -33.87 50.09
C ILE A 64 0.65 -33.83 49.66
N LYS A 65 0.94 -34.39 48.49
CA LYS A 65 2.30 -34.53 47.93
C LYS A 65 2.57 -33.58 46.76
N GLU A 66 1.53 -33.00 46.16
CA GLU A 66 1.60 -32.08 45.02
C GLU A 66 0.33 -31.23 44.97
N LEU A 67 0.49 -29.96 44.60
CA LEU A 67 -0.62 -29.00 44.52
C LEU A 67 -0.72 -28.40 43.11
N ILE A 68 -1.89 -28.51 42.49
CA ILE A 68 -2.24 -27.87 41.23
C ILE A 68 -3.22 -26.75 41.53
N ILE A 69 -2.89 -25.53 41.12
CA ILE A 69 -3.68 -24.33 41.36
C ILE A 69 -4.14 -23.80 40.00
N VAL A 70 -5.43 -23.52 39.86
CA VAL A 70 -6.01 -22.97 38.64
C VAL A 70 -6.73 -21.65 38.92
N ASP A 71 -6.67 -20.74 37.95
CA ASP A 71 -7.33 -19.44 37.95
C ASP A 71 -6.88 -18.49 39.10
N VAL A 72 -5.71 -18.76 39.66
CA VAL A 72 -5.11 -17.91 40.69
C VAL A 72 -3.63 -18.18 40.87
N ASN A 73 -2.83 -17.13 40.82
CA ASN A 73 -1.39 -17.22 41.08
C ASN A 73 -0.97 -16.71 42.48
N SER A 74 -1.89 -16.12 43.25
CA SER A 74 -1.57 -15.42 44.52
C SER A 74 -1.83 -16.24 45.80
N HIS A 75 -0.89 -16.20 46.74
CA HIS A 75 -0.96 -17.00 47.99
C HIS A 75 -2.12 -16.62 48.92
N ASN A 76 -2.60 -15.38 48.86
CA ASN A 76 -3.66 -14.88 49.74
C ASN A 76 -5.07 -15.32 49.31
N ARG A 77 -5.25 -15.72 48.05
CA ARG A 77 -6.56 -16.08 47.48
C ARG A 77 -6.88 -17.57 47.54
N ILE A 78 -6.01 -18.42 48.11
CA ILE A 78 -6.21 -19.90 48.16
C ILE A 78 -6.63 -20.44 49.54
N GLY A 79 -6.89 -19.56 50.52
CA GLY A 79 -7.41 -19.95 51.83
C GLY A 79 -6.50 -20.86 52.64
N LYS A 80 -7.07 -21.93 53.23
CA LYS A 80 -6.34 -22.85 54.12
C LYS A 80 -5.16 -23.52 53.42
N PHE A 81 -5.21 -23.69 52.10
CA PHE A 81 -4.12 -24.27 51.31
C PHE A 81 -2.83 -23.43 51.29
N LYS A 82 -2.86 -22.19 51.78
CA LYS A 82 -1.65 -21.37 51.98
C LYS A 82 -0.61 -22.05 52.88
N GLU A 83 -1.05 -22.90 53.81
CA GLU A 83 -0.16 -23.65 54.72
C GLU A 83 0.75 -24.61 53.95
N LEU A 84 0.29 -25.12 52.79
CA LEU A 84 1.07 -26.00 51.92
C LEU A 84 2.15 -25.25 51.11
N ILE A 85 2.05 -23.92 51.00
CA ILE A 85 3.09 -23.10 50.39
C ILE A 85 4.36 -23.10 51.25
N GLN A 86 4.29 -23.46 52.53
CA GLN A 86 5.48 -23.57 53.38
C GLN A 86 6.11 -24.97 53.35
N LYS A 87 5.41 -25.99 52.85
CA LYS A 87 5.92 -27.37 52.72
C LYS A 87 6.76 -27.56 51.45
N ASP A 88 7.74 -28.45 51.47
CA ASP A 88 8.54 -28.80 50.29
C ASP A 88 7.79 -29.80 49.40
N ILE A 89 6.78 -29.31 48.69
CA ILE A 89 5.99 -30.07 47.71
C ILE A 89 5.97 -29.33 46.36
N PRO A 90 5.92 -30.05 45.23
CA PRO A 90 5.73 -29.44 43.92
C PRO A 90 4.40 -28.68 43.84
N ILE A 91 4.45 -27.49 43.23
CA ILE A 91 3.28 -26.64 42.98
C ILE A 91 3.25 -26.27 41.49
N LEU A 92 2.12 -26.47 40.84
CA LEU A 92 1.85 -26.07 39.46
C LEU A 92 0.70 -25.06 39.41
N ILE A 93 0.85 -23.99 38.65
CA ILE A 93 -0.14 -22.91 38.52
C ILE A 93 -0.55 -22.76 37.06
N TYR A 94 -1.87 -22.73 36.81
CA TYR A 94 -2.50 -22.25 35.59
C TYR A 94 -3.24 -20.96 35.92
N ASP A 95 -2.94 -19.86 35.24
CA ASP A 95 -3.62 -18.58 35.47
C ASP A 95 -3.54 -17.69 34.23
N HIS A 96 -4.49 -16.78 34.06
CA HIS A 96 -4.48 -15.79 32.97
C HIS A 96 -4.19 -14.35 33.45
N HIS A 97 -4.13 -14.15 34.77
CA HIS A 97 -3.79 -12.87 35.40
C HIS A 97 -2.28 -12.57 35.38
N ASP A 98 -1.93 -11.27 35.40
CA ASP A 98 -0.54 -10.82 35.50
C ASP A 98 0.15 -11.27 36.81
N VAL A 99 1.47 -11.44 36.76
CA VAL A 99 2.30 -11.78 37.91
C VAL A 99 2.46 -10.54 38.81
N SER A 100 2.40 -10.74 40.13
CA SER A 100 2.58 -9.68 41.13
C SER A 100 3.52 -10.12 42.24
N ASP A 101 3.91 -9.21 43.14
CA ASP A 101 4.70 -9.53 44.35
C ASP A 101 4.02 -10.53 45.30
N ARG A 102 2.74 -10.83 45.06
CA ARG A 102 1.94 -11.79 45.83
C ARG A 102 1.88 -13.17 45.17
N THR A 103 2.48 -13.33 44.00
CA THR A 103 2.50 -14.59 43.27
C THR A 103 3.33 -15.64 44.02
N ILE A 104 2.94 -16.91 43.95
CA ILE A 104 3.66 -18.00 44.63
C ILE A 104 4.95 -18.27 43.86
N ASP A 105 6.09 -17.87 44.42
CA ASP A 105 7.38 -17.91 43.71
C ASP A 105 7.88 -19.32 43.40
N LYS A 106 7.73 -20.24 44.35
CA LYS A 106 8.25 -21.62 44.26
C LYS A 106 7.47 -22.55 43.32
N ALA A 107 6.47 -22.05 42.61
CA ALA A 107 5.62 -22.85 41.74
C ALA A 107 6.10 -22.84 40.27
N GLU A 108 5.89 -23.95 39.57
CA GLU A 108 5.89 -23.97 38.10
C GLU A 108 4.66 -23.22 37.61
N LYS A 109 4.82 -22.28 36.66
CA LYS A 109 3.78 -21.33 36.26
C LYS A 109 3.50 -21.45 34.76
N LYS A 110 2.23 -21.66 34.42
CA LYS A 110 1.68 -21.63 33.06
C LYS A 110 0.70 -20.46 32.97
N ILE A 111 1.26 -19.27 32.73
CA ILE A 111 0.51 -18.02 32.70
C ILE A 111 0.44 -17.49 31.27
N PHE A 112 -0.77 -17.32 30.74
CA PHE A 112 -1.03 -16.82 29.39
C PHE A 112 -2.08 -15.73 29.42
N LYS A 113 -1.88 -14.66 28.64
CA LYS A 113 -2.85 -13.56 28.53
C LYS A 113 -4.02 -13.94 27.62
N TYR A 114 -4.84 -14.89 28.07
CA TYR A 114 -6.07 -15.30 27.41
C TYR A 114 -7.29 -14.73 28.13
N GLY A 115 -8.45 -14.81 27.47
CA GLY A 115 -9.72 -14.32 27.96
C GLY A 115 -10.20 -15.04 29.21
N ALA A 116 -9.90 -16.34 29.35
CA ALA A 116 -10.21 -17.17 30.53
C ALA A 116 -9.10 -18.19 30.83
N CYS A 117 -8.96 -18.61 32.09
CA CYS A 117 -8.01 -19.64 32.53
C CYS A 117 -8.32 -21.01 31.90
N ILE A 118 -9.60 -21.39 31.77
CA ILE A 118 -10.02 -22.65 31.15
C ILE A 118 -9.49 -22.81 29.72
N THR A 119 -9.32 -21.72 28.97
CA THR A 119 -8.77 -21.72 27.60
C THR A 119 -7.35 -22.30 27.57
N ILE A 120 -6.54 -22.04 28.61
CA ILE A 120 -5.18 -22.56 28.75
C ILE A 120 -5.21 -24.09 28.89
N LEU A 121 -6.08 -24.59 29.76
CA LEU A 121 -6.22 -26.03 30.03
C LEU A 121 -6.81 -26.78 28.84
N LEU A 122 -7.76 -26.18 28.12
CA LEU A 122 -8.34 -26.74 26.91
C LEU A 122 -7.32 -26.91 25.80
N LYS A 123 -6.40 -25.97 25.63
CA LYS A 123 -5.29 -26.10 24.68
C LYS A 123 -4.49 -27.38 24.94
N GLU A 124 -4.12 -27.64 26.20
CA GLU A 124 -3.42 -28.88 26.56
C GLU A 124 -4.27 -30.15 26.37
N ILE A 125 -5.57 -30.10 26.69
CA ILE A 125 -6.51 -31.21 26.48
C ILE A 125 -6.58 -31.57 25.00
N ILE A 126 -6.67 -30.56 24.12
CA ILE A 126 -6.73 -30.72 22.67
C ILE A 126 -5.40 -31.30 22.15
N GLU A 127 -4.26 -30.73 22.56
CA GLU A 127 -2.92 -31.20 22.15
C GLU A 127 -2.67 -32.67 22.57
N LYS A 128 -3.16 -33.07 23.75
CA LYS A 128 -3.04 -34.45 24.26
C LYS A 128 -4.13 -35.39 23.74
N GLY A 129 -5.08 -34.91 22.95
CA GLY A 129 -6.18 -35.71 22.40
C GLY A 129 -7.11 -36.30 23.46
N ILE A 130 -7.27 -35.64 24.61
CA ILE A 130 -8.11 -36.11 25.71
C ILE A 130 -9.57 -35.86 25.37
N LYS A 131 -10.42 -36.90 25.49
CA LYS A 131 -11.85 -36.80 25.18
C LYS A 131 -12.61 -36.04 26.26
N ILE A 132 -13.50 -35.15 25.82
CA ILE A 132 -14.45 -34.43 26.66
C ILE A 132 -15.89 -34.89 26.36
N THR A 133 -16.74 -34.90 27.38
CA THR A 133 -18.18 -35.21 27.27
C THR A 133 -18.98 -33.95 26.97
N PRO A 134 -20.22 -34.05 26.46
CA PRO A 134 -21.08 -32.88 26.25
C PRO A 134 -21.32 -32.06 27.52
N PHE A 135 -21.41 -32.71 28.69
CA PHE A 135 -21.53 -32.02 29.98
C PHE A 135 -20.27 -31.21 30.31
N GLU A 136 -19.08 -31.81 30.19
CA GLU A 136 -17.81 -31.12 30.36
C GLU A 136 -17.67 -29.97 29.35
N ALA A 137 -18.06 -30.20 28.11
CA ALA A 137 -18.04 -29.18 27.06
C ALA A 137 -18.94 -27.98 27.41
N THR A 138 -20.12 -28.25 27.96
CA THR A 138 -21.06 -27.22 28.45
C THR A 138 -20.47 -26.42 29.61
N LEU A 139 -19.89 -27.08 30.61
CA LEU A 139 -19.26 -26.41 31.75
C LEU A 139 -18.04 -25.58 31.33
N PHE A 140 -17.20 -26.10 30.43
CA PHE A 140 -16.04 -25.37 29.95
C PHE A 140 -16.44 -24.12 29.14
N ALA A 141 -17.48 -24.23 28.32
CA ALA A 141 -17.98 -23.09 27.54
C ALA A 141 -18.62 -22.04 28.46
N LEU A 142 -19.31 -22.47 29.52
CA LEU A 142 -19.84 -21.61 30.56
C LEU A 142 -18.72 -20.84 31.28
N GLY A 143 -17.60 -21.49 31.58
CA GLY A 143 -16.40 -20.84 32.15
C GLY A 143 -15.84 -19.74 31.24
N ILE A 144 -15.65 -20.04 29.95
CA ILE A 144 -15.15 -19.04 28.99
C ILE A 144 -16.13 -17.88 28.86
N TYR A 145 -17.42 -18.15 28.65
CA TYR A 145 -18.39 -17.08 28.42
C TYR A 145 -18.65 -16.22 29.67
N ALA A 146 -18.55 -16.78 30.87
CA ALA A 146 -18.66 -16.03 32.10
C ALA A 146 -17.53 -14.99 32.23
N ASP A 147 -16.29 -15.37 31.92
CA ASP A 147 -15.13 -14.50 32.11
C ASP A 147 -14.85 -13.55 30.93
N THR A 148 -15.34 -13.89 29.73
CA THR A 148 -15.18 -13.08 28.50
C THR A 148 -16.43 -12.26 28.13
N HIS A 149 -17.49 -12.31 28.95
CA HIS A 149 -18.82 -11.78 28.64
C HIS A 149 -19.28 -12.16 27.22
N CYS A 150 -19.42 -13.46 26.99
CA CYS A 150 -19.78 -14.00 25.67
C CYS A 150 -18.83 -13.52 24.54
N LEU A 151 -17.52 -13.49 24.81
CA LEU A 151 -16.45 -13.08 23.89
C LEU A 151 -16.43 -11.59 23.50
N THR A 152 -17.09 -10.72 24.26
CA THR A 152 -17.20 -9.29 23.92
C THR A 152 -16.26 -8.37 24.72
N LEU A 153 -15.57 -8.90 25.73
CA LEU A 153 -14.60 -8.11 26.52
C LEU A 153 -13.28 -7.91 25.76
N ASN A 154 -12.62 -6.77 25.98
CA ASN A 154 -11.37 -6.38 25.30
C ASN A 154 -10.18 -7.31 25.58
N HIS A 155 -10.19 -8.05 26.70
CA HIS A 155 -9.15 -9.05 27.00
C HIS A 155 -9.42 -10.43 26.40
N THR A 156 -10.58 -10.61 25.74
CA THR A 156 -10.89 -11.84 25.00
C THR A 156 -9.93 -11.99 23.82
N THR A 157 -9.39 -13.19 23.64
CA THR A 157 -8.47 -13.52 22.55
C THR A 157 -9.10 -14.49 21.56
N TYR A 158 -8.48 -14.63 20.38
CA TYR A 158 -8.93 -15.61 19.39
C TYR A 158 -8.86 -17.06 19.92
N HIS A 159 -7.99 -17.34 20.90
CA HIS A 159 -7.89 -18.65 21.54
C HIS A 159 -9.17 -19.02 22.28
N ASP A 160 -9.84 -18.03 22.90
CA ASP A 160 -11.11 -18.24 23.60
C ASP A 160 -12.21 -18.58 22.59
N ALA A 161 -12.22 -17.93 21.43
CA ALA A 161 -13.15 -18.22 20.34
C ALA A 161 -12.92 -19.62 19.73
N GLU A 162 -11.65 -20.01 19.50
CA GLU A 162 -11.30 -21.36 19.04
C GLU A 162 -11.69 -22.43 20.05
N ALA A 163 -11.46 -22.16 21.35
CA ALA A 163 -11.87 -23.05 22.43
C ALA A 163 -13.40 -23.22 22.44
N VAL A 164 -14.16 -22.13 22.38
CA VAL A 164 -15.63 -22.19 22.26
C VAL A 164 -16.07 -22.99 21.03
N ALA A 165 -15.46 -22.77 19.87
CA ALA A 165 -15.78 -23.53 18.66
C ALA A 165 -15.53 -25.04 18.83
N PHE A 166 -14.43 -25.41 19.50
CA PHE A 166 -14.12 -26.79 19.85
C PHE A 166 -15.17 -27.40 20.79
N LEU A 167 -15.60 -26.65 21.81
CA LEU A 167 -16.60 -27.10 22.79
C LEU A 167 -17.99 -27.26 22.16
N LEU A 168 -18.38 -26.35 21.27
CA LEU A 168 -19.62 -26.47 20.49
C LEU A 168 -19.59 -27.71 19.59
N LYS A 169 -18.43 -28.00 18.97
CA LYS A 169 -18.23 -29.24 18.22
C LYS A 169 -18.34 -30.49 19.10
N ALA A 170 -18.03 -30.38 20.40
CA ALA A 170 -18.20 -31.42 21.40
C ALA A 170 -19.60 -31.42 22.05
N GLU A 171 -20.59 -30.78 21.42
CA GLU A 171 -22.00 -30.74 21.85
C GLU A 171 -22.26 -29.98 23.16
N ALA A 172 -21.52 -28.89 23.41
CA ALA A 172 -21.84 -27.96 24.49
C ALA A 172 -23.27 -27.40 24.36
N ASN A 173 -24.04 -27.43 25.46
CA ASN A 173 -25.44 -27.03 25.48
C ASN A 173 -25.62 -25.54 25.79
N LEU A 174 -25.94 -24.75 24.76
CA LEU A 174 -26.15 -23.30 24.87
C LEU A 174 -27.36 -22.89 25.72
N GLU A 175 -28.39 -23.74 25.84
CA GLU A 175 -29.57 -23.43 26.65
C GLU A 175 -29.22 -23.40 28.14
N ILE A 176 -28.47 -24.41 28.61
CA ILE A 176 -27.96 -24.48 29.98
C ILE A 176 -27.00 -23.31 30.24
N ILE A 177 -26.11 -23.02 29.29
CA ILE A 177 -25.20 -21.89 29.41
C ILE A 177 -25.96 -20.58 29.62
N ASN A 178 -27.00 -20.33 28.82
CA ASN A 178 -27.81 -19.11 28.93
C ASN A 178 -28.57 -19.04 30.26
N GLU A 179 -29.11 -20.17 30.74
CA GLU A 179 -29.79 -20.24 32.05
C GLU A 179 -28.86 -19.79 33.19
N PHE A 180 -27.62 -20.30 33.23
CA PHE A 180 -26.66 -20.00 34.30
C PHE A 180 -25.90 -18.66 34.12
N LEU A 181 -25.84 -18.10 32.91
CA LEU A 181 -25.32 -16.74 32.69
C LEU A 181 -26.35 -15.65 33.01
N SER A 182 -27.65 -15.95 32.95
CA SER A 182 -28.69 -14.98 33.23
C SER A 182 -28.71 -14.59 34.72
N THR A 183 -28.31 -13.35 35.03
CA THR A 183 -28.41 -12.78 36.38
C THR A 183 -29.85 -12.39 36.66
N ASN A 184 -30.66 -13.35 37.12
CA ASN A 184 -31.99 -13.06 37.63
C ASN A 184 -31.86 -12.30 38.97
N MET A 185 -32.42 -11.10 39.04
CA MET A 185 -32.52 -10.35 40.29
C MET A 185 -33.53 -11.05 41.20
N ASP A 186 -33.23 -11.12 42.51
CA ASP A 186 -34.20 -11.59 43.48
C ASP A 186 -35.31 -10.54 43.71
N SER A 187 -36.37 -10.92 44.43
CA SER A 187 -37.52 -10.05 44.66
C SER A 187 -37.19 -8.77 45.45
N GLU A 188 -36.12 -8.78 46.25
CA GLU A 188 -35.68 -7.60 47.02
C GLU A 188 -34.87 -6.65 46.11
N GLN A 189 -34.02 -7.22 45.25
CA GLN A 189 -33.27 -6.50 44.22
C GLN A 189 -34.19 -5.84 43.19
N ASP A 190 -35.25 -6.52 42.74
CA ASP A 190 -36.26 -5.96 41.83
C ASP A 190 -36.96 -4.73 42.44
N GLN A 191 -37.31 -4.80 43.73
CA GLN A 191 -37.92 -3.68 44.45
C GLN A 191 -36.96 -2.50 44.60
N LEU A 192 -35.70 -2.75 44.98
CA LEU A 192 -34.68 -1.71 45.08
C LEU A 192 -34.44 -1.06 43.72
N PHE A 193 -34.25 -1.86 42.66
CA PHE A 193 -34.03 -1.37 41.30
C PHE A 193 -35.17 -0.47 40.84
N THR A 194 -36.42 -0.87 41.09
CA THR A 194 -37.60 -0.04 40.78
C THR A 194 -37.56 1.30 41.51
N GLN A 195 -37.18 1.32 42.79
CA GLN A 195 -37.06 2.56 43.58
C GLN A 195 -35.92 3.46 43.09
N LEU A 196 -34.78 2.87 42.72
CA LEU A 196 -33.64 3.59 42.14
C LEU A 196 -34.00 4.19 40.78
N LEU A 197 -34.69 3.44 39.92
CA LEU A 197 -35.08 3.87 38.58
C LEU A 197 -35.99 5.11 38.60
N LEU A 198 -36.85 5.22 39.62
CA LEU A 198 -37.71 6.39 39.87
C LEU A 198 -36.93 7.62 40.38
N LYS A 199 -35.70 7.43 40.89
CA LYS A 199 -34.83 8.48 41.45
C LYS A 199 -33.65 8.85 40.56
N VAL A 200 -33.58 8.31 39.34
CA VAL A 200 -32.52 8.66 38.39
C VAL A 200 -32.67 10.12 37.95
N GLU A 201 -31.58 10.87 38.12
CA GLU A 201 -31.40 12.21 37.55
C GLU A 201 -30.47 12.11 36.34
N ILE A 202 -30.81 12.75 35.23
CA ILE A 202 -29.94 12.84 34.05
C ILE A 202 -29.25 14.20 34.09
N HIS A 203 -27.92 14.18 34.00
CA HIS A 203 -27.07 15.37 33.97
C HIS A 203 -26.27 15.40 32.68
N GLU A 204 -26.31 16.51 31.97
CA GLU A 204 -25.45 16.76 30.81
C GLU A 204 -24.12 17.36 31.29
N ILE A 205 -23.02 16.64 31.06
CA ILE A 205 -21.68 17.07 31.47
C ILE A 205 -20.75 16.94 30.26
N ASN A 206 -20.24 18.08 29.78
CA ASN A 206 -19.22 18.13 28.73
C ASN A 206 -19.62 17.39 27.42
N GLY A 207 -20.93 17.34 27.13
CA GLY A 207 -21.52 16.68 25.96
C GLY A 207 -22.03 15.26 26.21
N TYR A 208 -21.81 14.70 27.41
CA TYR A 208 -22.27 13.36 27.78
C TYR A 208 -23.51 13.41 28.68
N GLU A 209 -24.45 12.48 28.45
CA GLU A 209 -25.57 12.24 29.32
C GLU A 209 -25.19 11.25 30.43
N ILE A 210 -25.33 11.67 31.68
CA ILE A 210 -24.95 10.88 32.85
C ILE A 210 -26.17 10.65 33.74
N ALA A 211 -26.56 9.39 33.88
CA ALA A 211 -27.59 8.97 34.81
C ALA A 211 -27.00 8.85 36.23
N LEU A 212 -27.60 9.54 37.20
CA LEU A 212 -27.21 9.49 38.61
C LEU A 212 -28.39 9.04 39.46
N ALA A 213 -28.26 7.88 40.11
CA ALA A 213 -29.23 7.38 41.08
C ALA A 213 -28.62 7.40 42.49
N ALA A 214 -29.31 8.00 43.47
CA ALA A 214 -28.81 8.07 44.84
C ALA A 214 -29.92 7.70 45.85
N MET A 215 -29.64 6.79 46.79
CA MET A 215 -30.61 6.35 47.77
C MET A 215 -29.97 5.86 49.08
N LYS A 216 -30.69 6.04 50.20
CA LYS A 216 -30.42 5.36 51.46
C LYS A 216 -31.13 4.01 51.50
N SER A 217 -30.43 2.97 51.95
CA SER A 217 -30.95 1.62 52.14
C SER A 217 -30.70 1.15 53.57
N ASP A 218 -31.71 0.51 54.15
CA ASP A 218 -31.62 -0.09 55.49
C ASP A 218 -30.95 -1.48 55.48
N PHE A 219 -30.66 -2.03 54.28
CA PHE A 219 -30.04 -3.34 54.08
C PHE A 219 -28.85 -3.27 53.13
N TYR A 220 -27.82 -4.10 53.38
CA TYR A 220 -26.71 -4.31 52.44
C TYR A 220 -27.17 -5.18 51.27
N ILE A 221 -27.05 -4.66 50.05
CA ILE A 221 -27.51 -5.35 48.84
C ILE A 221 -26.31 -5.62 47.92
N GLY A 222 -26.14 -6.89 47.54
CA GLY A 222 -25.12 -7.31 46.58
C GLY A 222 -25.52 -7.00 45.13
N GLN A 223 -24.54 -7.08 44.21
CA GLN A 223 -24.74 -6.90 42.76
C GLN A 223 -25.20 -5.49 42.31
N LEU A 224 -24.77 -4.45 43.01
CA LEU A 224 -24.99 -3.05 42.61
C LEU A 224 -24.48 -2.73 41.19
N GLY A 225 -23.47 -3.48 40.71
CA GLY A 225 -22.97 -3.38 39.33
C GLY A 225 -24.04 -3.66 38.28
N THR A 226 -24.76 -4.78 38.43
CA THR A 226 -25.81 -5.23 37.50
C THR A 226 -26.99 -4.25 37.48
N MET A 227 -27.34 -3.67 38.62
CA MET A 227 -28.38 -2.64 38.69
C MET A 227 -27.95 -1.34 37.97
N CYS A 228 -26.69 -0.93 38.14
CA CYS A 228 -26.15 0.24 37.47
C CYS A 228 -26.11 0.07 35.94
N GLU A 229 -25.78 -1.13 35.47
CA GLU A 229 -25.81 -1.52 34.06
C GLU A 229 -27.25 -1.51 33.49
N LYS A 230 -28.22 -2.08 34.21
CA LYS A 230 -29.63 -1.99 33.81
C LYS A 230 -30.17 -0.56 33.79
N ILE A 231 -29.70 0.33 34.68
CA ILE A 231 -30.05 1.77 34.64
C ILE A 231 -29.47 2.41 33.38
N LEU A 232 -28.20 2.13 33.07
CA LEU A 232 -27.51 2.62 31.87
C LEU A 232 -28.28 2.23 30.59
N GLU A 233 -28.63 0.95 30.47
CA GLU A 233 -29.41 0.41 29.33
C GLU A 233 -30.82 1.03 29.25
N PHE A 234 -31.55 1.08 30.37
CA PHE A 234 -32.94 1.53 30.37
C PHE A 234 -33.08 3.04 30.12
N LYS A 235 -32.11 3.84 30.58
CA LYS A 235 -32.10 5.29 30.40
C LYS A 235 -31.41 5.72 29.11
N ASN A 236 -30.68 4.82 28.45
CA ASN A 236 -29.94 5.08 27.22
C ASN A 236 -29.00 6.30 27.35
N THR A 237 -28.18 6.31 28.40
CA THR A 237 -27.20 7.37 28.69
C THR A 237 -25.76 6.89 28.42
N ASP A 238 -24.79 7.81 28.38
CA ASP A 238 -23.38 7.48 28.13
C ASP A 238 -22.71 6.84 29.35
N ALA A 239 -23.11 7.27 30.56
CA ALA A 239 -22.69 6.67 31.81
C ALA A 239 -23.82 6.65 32.84
N ALA A 240 -23.69 5.75 33.80
CA ALA A 240 -24.57 5.63 34.95
C ALA A 240 -23.72 5.55 36.22
N PHE A 241 -24.11 6.33 37.22
CA PHE A 241 -23.54 6.32 38.56
C PHE A 241 -24.65 6.06 39.57
N MET A 242 -24.36 5.19 40.52
CA MET A 242 -25.29 4.81 41.57
C MET A 242 -24.62 4.97 42.93
N ILE A 243 -25.28 5.68 43.84
CA ILE A 243 -24.84 5.89 45.22
C ILE A 243 -25.83 5.25 46.18
N LEU A 244 -25.38 4.26 46.95
CA LEU A 244 -26.19 3.61 47.98
C LEU A 244 -25.55 3.83 49.36
N GLU A 245 -26.21 4.61 50.22
CA GLU A 245 -25.82 4.77 51.62
C GLU A 245 -26.47 3.65 52.46
N ALA A 246 -25.66 2.78 53.04
CA ALA A 246 -26.10 1.70 53.93
C ALA A 246 -25.10 1.52 55.08
N GLU A 247 -25.58 1.30 56.31
CA GLU A 247 -24.76 1.05 57.51
C GLU A 247 -23.62 2.08 57.75
N GLY A 248 -23.86 3.35 57.43
CA GLY A 248 -22.87 4.43 57.59
C GLY A 248 -21.76 4.45 56.54
N ARG A 249 -21.94 3.72 55.42
CA ARG A 249 -21.05 3.72 54.26
C ARG A 249 -21.81 4.09 52.99
N SER A 250 -21.19 4.92 52.16
CA SER A 250 -21.69 5.23 50.82
C SER A 250 -20.95 4.39 49.79
N ASN A 251 -21.68 3.48 49.14
CA ASN A 251 -21.17 2.66 48.05
C ASN A 251 -21.50 3.36 46.73
N ILE A 252 -20.47 3.68 45.95
CA ILE A 252 -20.59 4.31 44.63
C ILE A 252 -20.25 3.24 43.60
N VAL A 253 -21.13 3.04 42.62
CA VAL A 253 -20.93 2.12 41.50
C VAL A 253 -21.16 2.87 40.22
N ALA A 254 -20.34 2.60 39.21
CA ALA A 254 -20.47 3.26 37.93
C ALA A 254 -20.26 2.33 36.74
N ARG A 255 -20.93 2.66 35.64
CA ARG A 255 -20.88 1.99 34.34
C ARG A 255 -20.86 3.03 33.21
N SER A 256 -20.19 2.74 32.10
CA SER A 256 -20.09 3.60 30.92
C SER A 256 -20.21 2.79 29.64
N THR A 257 -20.82 3.37 28.60
CA THR A 257 -20.85 2.82 27.23
C THR A 257 -19.63 3.26 26.40
N THR A 258 -18.89 4.29 26.86
CA THR A 258 -17.72 4.88 26.18
C THR A 258 -16.45 4.82 27.05
N ASP A 259 -15.28 4.72 26.41
CA ASP A 259 -13.97 4.79 27.08
C ASP A 259 -13.55 6.22 27.43
N GLU A 260 -14.22 7.22 26.86
CA GLU A 260 -13.95 8.65 27.09
C GLU A 260 -14.33 9.07 28.53
N ILE A 261 -15.27 8.36 29.14
CA ILE A 261 -15.63 8.51 30.56
C ILE A 261 -14.83 7.49 31.37
N HIS A 262 -13.61 7.86 31.76
CA HIS A 262 -12.69 6.98 32.48
C HIS A 262 -13.12 6.75 33.94
N ILE A 263 -13.94 5.73 34.16
CA ILE A 263 -14.56 5.41 35.46
C ILE A 263 -13.54 5.26 36.60
N PRO A 264 -12.38 4.58 36.45
CA PRO A 264 -11.41 4.46 37.53
C PRO A 264 -10.83 5.81 37.97
N ASN A 265 -10.57 6.73 37.03
CA ASN A 265 -10.06 8.07 37.37
C ASN A 265 -11.10 8.87 38.18
N ILE A 266 -12.39 8.74 37.85
CA ILE A 266 -13.46 9.40 38.61
C ILE A 266 -13.58 8.80 40.02
N LEU A 267 -13.55 7.47 40.14
CA LEU A 267 -13.75 6.77 41.41
C LEU A 267 -12.52 6.73 42.32
N GLU A 268 -11.31 6.97 41.80
CA GLU A 268 -10.08 7.09 42.59
C GLU A 268 -10.18 8.20 43.65
N SER A 269 -10.91 9.29 43.34
CA SER A 269 -11.20 10.37 44.30
C SER A 269 -11.94 9.88 45.55
N PHE A 270 -12.62 8.72 45.46
CA PHE A 270 -13.35 8.07 46.54
C PHE A 270 -12.61 6.84 47.11
N GLY A 271 -11.35 6.64 46.71
CA GLY A 271 -10.58 5.42 47.04
C GLY A 271 -11.10 4.16 46.36
N GLY A 272 -11.88 4.32 45.28
CA GLY A 272 -12.39 3.24 44.45
C GLY A 272 -11.49 2.89 43.27
N GLY A 273 -11.88 1.88 42.50
CA GLY A 273 -11.15 1.43 41.32
C GLY A 273 -12.06 0.67 40.36
N GLY A 274 -11.48 0.05 39.33
CA GLY A 274 -12.21 -0.72 38.34
C GLY A 274 -11.48 -0.79 36.99
N HIS A 275 -12.25 -1.05 35.94
CA HIS A 275 -11.85 -1.00 34.54
C HIS A 275 -12.34 0.30 33.90
N LEU A 276 -11.82 0.64 32.71
CA LEU A 276 -12.15 1.89 31.98
C LEU A 276 -13.64 2.27 32.04
N ARG A 277 -14.53 1.29 31.84
CA ARG A 277 -15.99 1.49 31.77
C ARG A 277 -16.78 1.06 33.00
N ALA A 278 -16.14 0.55 34.04
CA ALA A 278 -16.86 -0.01 35.19
C ALA A 278 -16.03 0.07 36.46
N GLY A 279 -16.63 0.50 37.56
CA GLY A 279 -15.91 0.56 38.82
C GLY A 279 -16.81 0.71 40.03
N SER A 280 -16.19 0.63 41.20
CA SER A 280 -16.85 0.84 42.49
C SER A 280 -15.94 1.49 43.52
N ALA A 281 -16.54 2.20 44.46
CA ALA A 281 -15.89 2.83 45.61
C ALA A 281 -16.77 2.66 46.85
N ALA A 282 -16.15 2.54 48.03
CA ALA A 282 -16.88 2.48 49.29
C ALA A 282 -16.28 3.46 50.29
N VAL A 283 -17.04 4.49 50.66
CA VAL A 283 -16.56 5.57 51.53
C VAL A 283 -17.24 5.50 52.89
N LYS A 284 -16.45 5.51 53.96
CA LYS A 284 -16.96 5.52 55.35
C LYS A 284 -17.33 6.93 55.77
N ASN A 285 -18.44 7.08 56.49
CA ASN A 285 -18.90 8.35 57.09
C ASN A 285 -19.13 9.49 56.07
N LEU A 286 -19.41 9.15 54.81
CA LEU A 286 -19.80 10.12 53.79
C LEU A 286 -21.31 10.06 53.62
N SER A 287 -22.00 11.19 53.85
CA SER A 287 -23.46 11.26 53.65
C SER A 287 -23.80 11.15 52.16
N LEU A 288 -25.01 10.67 51.84
CA LEU A 288 -25.49 10.57 50.46
C LEU A 288 -25.37 11.91 49.70
N GLU A 289 -25.67 13.02 50.37
CA GLU A 289 -25.64 14.36 49.77
C GLU A 289 -24.20 14.83 49.50
N ASP A 290 -23.28 14.57 50.44
CA ASP A 290 -21.87 14.91 50.27
C ASP A 290 -21.23 14.04 49.17
N ALA A 291 -21.58 12.75 49.11
CA ALA A 291 -21.16 11.84 48.06
C ALA A 291 -21.64 12.29 46.68
N LYS A 292 -22.91 12.70 46.58
CA LYS A 292 -23.49 13.25 45.35
C LYS A 292 -22.76 14.51 44.91
N ASN A 293 -22.52 15.46 45.81
CA ASN A 293 -21.87 16.73 45.50
C ASN A 293 -20.40 16.55 45.06
N GLN A 294 -19.65 15.71 45.77
CA GLN A 294 -18.27 15.39 45.38
C GLN A 294 -18.22 14.67 44.03
N LEU A 295 -19.15 13.75 43.78
CA LEU A 295 -19.19 13.03 42.52
C LEU A 295 -19.46 13.99 41.36
N MET A 296 -20.46 14.87 41.51
CA MET A 296 -20.76 15.89 40.51
C MET A 296 -19.59 16.86 40.27
N HIS A 297 -18.82 17.19 41.30
CA HIS A 297 -17.61 17.99 41.14
C HIS A 297 -16.56 17.26 40.28
N HIS A 298 -16.26 16.00 40.60
CA HIS A 298 -15.28 15.21 39.86
C HIS A 298 -15.73 14.85 38.44
N LEU A 299 -17.02 14.63 38.20
CA LEU A 299 -17.55 14.43 36.85
C LEU A 299 -17.29 15.66 35.97
N LYS A 300 -17.51 16.87 36.49
CA LYS A 300 -17.24 18.13 35.76
C LYS A 300 -15.76 18.41 35.56
N GLU A 301 -14.91 17.98 36.49
CA GLU A 301 -13.47 18.18 36.47
C GLU A 301 -12.74 17.18 35.55
N LYS A 302 -13.16 15.91 35.57
CA LYS A 302 -12.39 14.79 35.01
C LYS A 302 -12.92 14.25 33.68
N ILE A 303 -14.14 14.60 33.27
CA ILE A 303 -14.68 14.24 31.95
C ILE A 303 -14.23 15.30 30.95
N GLU A 304 -13.50 14.91 29.92
CA GLU A 304 -13.10 15.83 28.87
C GLU A 304 -14.29 16.20 27.96
N PRO A 305 -14.34 17.42 27.38
CA PRO A 305 -15.35 17.80 26.40
C PRO A 305 -15.36 16.86 25.19
N GLN A 306 -16.56 16.48 24.75
CA GLN A 306 -16.73 15.84 23.45
C GLN A 306 -16.12 16.70 22.34
N ALA A 307 -15.45 16.04 21.40
CA ALA A 307 -14.98 16.71 20.19
C ALA A 307 -16.16 17.33 19.43
N THR A 308 -15.90 18.49 18.83
CA THR A 308 -16.90 19.34 18.17
C THR A 308 -16.69 19.39 16.66
N ALA A 309 -17.64 19.98 15.93
CA ALA A 309 -17.53 20.23 14.51
C ALA A 309 -16.22 20.95 14.16
N LYS A 310 -15.78 21.90 15.00
CA LYS A 310 -14.54 22.66 14.79
C LYS A 310 -13.29 21.76 14.80
N ASP A 311 -13.31 20.68 15.57
CA ASP A 311 -12.16 19.79 15.75
C ASP A 311 -12.00 18.82 14.57
N ILE A 312 -13.08 18.57 13.82
CA ILE A 312 -13.11 17.56 12.74
C ILE A 312 -13.43 18.13 11.35
N MET A 313 -13.88 19.39 11.27
CA MET A 313 -14.27 19.98 10.00
C MET A 313 -13.08 20.19 9.07
N ASN A 314 -13.32 20.00 7.78
CA ASN A 314 -12.34 20.36 6.75
C ASN A 314 -12.45 21.86 6.42
N TYR A 315 -11.30 22.54 6.40
CA TYR A 315 -11.12 23.95 6.05
C TYR A 315 -9.80 24.14 5.28
N PRO A 316 -9.74 25.04 4.26
CA PRO A 316 -10.80 25.91 3.74
C PRO A 316 -11.81 25.19 2.84
N VAL A 317 -13.09 25.50 3.02
CA VAL A 317 -14.17 24.88 2.24
C VAL A 317 -14.17 25.41 0.81
N LYS A 318 -14.10 24.49 -0.16
CA LYS A 318 -14.27 24.83 -1.57
C LYS A 318 -15.75 25.06 -1.86
N THR A 319 -16.07 26.27 -2.33
CA THR A 319 -17.41 26.70 -2.70
C THR A 319 -17.48 27.00 -4.19
N VAL A 320 -18.71 27.02 -4.73
CA VAL A 320 -18.99 27.46 -6.11
C VAL A 320 -19.99 28.61 -6.07
N PHE A 321 -19.96 29.48 -7.08
CA PHE A 321 -20.90 30.60 -7.17
C PHE A 321 -22.20 30.20 -7.88
N GLU A 322 -23.29 30.88 -7.56
CA GLU A 322 -24.65 30.56 -8.06
C GLU A 322 -24.82 30.66 -9.58
N ASP A 323 -24.00 31.48 -10.21
CA ASP A 323 -23.99 31.82 -11.63
C ASP A 323 -23.05 30.95 -12.45
N MET A 324 -22.19 30.15 -11.80
CA MET A 324 -21.36 29.17 -12.49
C MET A 324 -22.21 28.14 -13.23
N THR A 325 -21.75 27.71 -14.39
CA THR A 325 -22.43 26.70 -15.20
C THR A 325 -22.29 25.30 -14.61
N VAL A 326 -23.22 24.40 -14.95
CA VAL A 326 -23.15 22.97 -14.62
C VAL A 326 -21.82 22.37 -15.09
N GLU A 327 -21.33 22.74 -16.27
CA GLU A 327 -20.06 22.24 -16.79
C GLU A 327 -18.85 22.71 -15.96
N GLU A 328 -18.83 23.98 -15.56
CA GLU A 328 -17.76 24.52 -14.70
C GLU A 328 -17.76 23.85 -13.32
N VAL A 329 -18.94 23.68 -12.71
CA VAL A 329 -19.05 23.00 -11.42
C VAL A 329 -18.74 21.50 -11.53
N ASN A 330 -19.12 20.85 -12.64
CA ASN A 330 -18.70 19.48 -12.94
C ASN A 330 -17.18 19.35 -12.98
N LYS A 331 -16.52 20.28 -13.70
CA LYS A 331 -15.06 20.34 -13.79
C LYS A 331 -14.43 20.53 -12.42
N ILE A 332 -14.99 21.39 -11.56
CA ILE A 332 -14.52 21.62 -10.19
C ILE A 332 -14.72 20.38 -9.31
N MET A 333 -15.89 19.75 -9.34
CA MET A 333 -16.17 18.53 -8.59
C MET A 333 -15.23 17.39 -8.98
N PHE A 334 -15.03 17.18 -10.29
CA PHE A 334 -14.08 16.20 -10.80
C PHE A 334 -12.65 16.54 -10.39
N ARG A 335 -12.28 17.83 -10.50
CA ARG A 335 -10.95 18.38 -10.17
C ARG A 335 -10.52 18.13 -8.72
N TYR A 336 -11.45 18.12 -7.78
CA TYR A 336 -11.18 17.97 -6.35
C TYR A 336 -11.74 16.65 -5.77
N GLY A 337 -12.23 15.73 -6.61
CA GLY A 337 -12.83 14.48 -6.15
C GLY A 337 -14.07 14.68 -5.24
N HIS A 338 -14.70 15.85 -5.31
CA HIS A 338 -15.82 16.19 -4.44
C HIS A 338 -17.14 15.73 -5.07
N THR A 339 -17.89 14.93 -4.34
CA THR A 339 -19.23 14.46 -4.75
C THR A 339 -20.37 15.43 -4.43
N GLY A 340 -20.05 16.62 -3.89
CA GLY A 340 -20.99 17.70 -3.63
C GLY A 340 -20.30 18.94 -3.07
N MET A 341 -20.83 20.12 -3.40
CA MET A 341 -20.21 21.42 -3.08
C MET A 341 -21.23 22.43 -2.56
N PRO A 342 -20.88 23.23 -1.54
CA PRO A 342 -21.66 24.38 -1.13
C PRO A 342 -21.67 25.46 -2.21
N VAL A 343 -22.85 26.01 -2.48
CA VAL A 343 -23.08 27.12 -3.41
C VAL A 343 -23.23 28.40 -2.60
N VAL A 344 -22.45 29.42 -2.94
CA VAL A 344 -22.40 30.70 -2.23
C VAL A 344 -22.77 31.88 -3.13
N LYS A 345 -23.27 32.94 -2.48
CA LYS A 345 -23.45 34.28 -3.05
C LYS A 345 -22.94 35.28 -2.04
N GLU A 346 -21.97 36.11 -2.44
CA GLU A 346 -21.36 37.13 -1.54
C GLU A 346 -20.92 36.52 -0.19
N ASP A 347 -20.21 35.39 -0.23
CA ASP A 347 -19.74 34.58 0.90
C ASP A 347 -20.81 33.96 1.82
N LYS A 348 -22.09 34.10 1.48
CA LYS A 348 -23.20 33.45 2.19
C LYS A 348 -23.58 32.14 1.51
N LEU A 349 -23.81 31.11 2.31
CA LEU A 349 -24.31 29.83 1.85
C LEU A 349 -25.77 29.96 1.41
N ILE A 350 -26.06 29.60 0.15
CA ILE A 350 -27.41 29.70 -0.44
C ILE A 350 -27.91 28.36 -1.02
N GLY A 351 -27.03 27.38 -1.15
CA GLY A 351 -27.41 26.06 -1.61
C GLY A 351 -26.29 25.04 -1.50
N ILE A 352 -26.60 23.80 -1.85
CA ILE A 352 -25.64 22.72 -2.02
C ILE A 352 -25.98 21.98 -3.30
N ILE A 353 -24.96 21.66 -4.11
CA ILE A 353 -25.14 20.91 -5.35
C ILE A 353 -24.35 19.61 -5.28
N SER A 354 -24.99 18.48 -5.60
CA SER A 354 -24.36 17.16 -5.59
C SER A 354 -23.88 16.74 -6.98
N ARG A 355 -22.99 15.75 -7.02
CA ARG A 355 -22.54 15.13 -8.26
C ARG A 355 -23.71 14.57 -9.08
N THR A 356 -24.68 13.97 -8.40
CA THR A 356 -25.88 13.44 -9.04
C THR A 356 -26.73 14.53 -9.69
N ASP A 357 -26.81 15.72 -9.08
CA ASP A 357 -27.55 16.85 -9.65
C ASP A 357 -26.87 17.36 -10.93
N ILE A 358 -25.53 17.43 -10.91
CA ILE A 358 -24.70 17.78 -12.06
C ILE A 358 -24.84 16.74 -13.18
N ASP A 359 -24.63 15.45 -12.89
CA ASP A 359 -24.67 14.40 -13.92
C ASP A 359 -26.06 14.34 -14.58
N LYS A 360 -27.15 14.51 -13.80
CA LYS A 360 -28.52 14.63 -14.36
C LYS A 360 -28.65 15.82 -15.29
N ALA A 361 -28.19 17.00 -14.87
CA ALA A 361 -28.24 18.20 -15.72
C ALA A 361 -27.46 18.01 -17.02
N MET A 362 -26.29 17.36 -16.97
CA MET A 362 -25.47 17.05 -18.15
C MET A 362 -26.12 16.05 -19.10
N ILE A 363 -26.73 14.97 -18.57
CA ILE A 363 -27.49 13.99 -19.37
C ILE A 363 -28.62 14.67 -20.15
N HIS A 364 -29.24 15.69 -19.56
CA HIS A 364 -30.29 16.49 -20.20
C HIS A 364 -29.75 17.63 -21.08
N GLY A 365 -28.44 17.70 -21.34
CA GLY A 365 -27.82 18.70 -22.22
C GLY A 365 -27.71 20.10 -21.62
N LEU A 366 -27.90 20.26 -20.31
CA LEU A 366 -27.94 21.55 -19.60
C LEU A 366 -26.56 22.01 -19.10
N ASN A 367 -25.51 21.67 -19.84
CA ASN A 367 -24.11 21.98 -19.47
C ASN A 367 -23.87 23.49 -19.23
N HIS A 368 -24.53 24.34 -20.01
CA HIS A 368 -24.42 25.79 -19.99
C HIS A 368 -25.32 26.49 -18.95
N ALA A 369 -26.22 25.75 -18.31
CA ALA A 369 -27.19 26.34 -17.38
C ALA A 369 -26.52 26.62 -16.01
N PRO A 370 -26.93 27.68 -15.30
CA PRO A 370 -26.33 28.05 -14.02
C PRO A 370 -26.73 27.07 -12.90
N VAL A 371 -25.82 26.79 -11.98
CA VAL A 371 -26.02 25.79 -10.91
C VAL A 371 -27.12 26.16 -9.92
N LYS A 372 -27.47 27.43 -9.78
CA LYS A 372 -28.64 27.85 -8.99
C LYS A 372 -29.96 27.19 -9.41
N GLY A 373 -30.06 26.72 -10.65
CA GLY A 373 -31.24 25.99 -11.16
C GLY A 373 -31.30 24.52 -10.76
N PHE A 374 -30.21 23.96 -10.23
CA PHE A 374 -30.06 22.53 -9.94
C PHE A 374 -29.64 22.23 -8.50
N MET A 375 -29.16 23.24 -7.77
CA MET A 375 -28.81 23.11 -6.36
C MET A 375 -30.03 22.91 -5.47
N ARG A 376 -29.83 22.29 -4.31
CA ARG A 376 -30.80 22.33 -3.20
C ARG A 376 -30.59 23.61 -2.40
N THR A 377 -31.67 24.36 -2.18
CA THR A 377 -31.64 25.63 -1.44
C THR A 377 -31.86 25.46 0.07
N SER A 378 -32.56 24.40 0.48
CA SER A 378 -32.67 24.04 1.90
C SER A 378 -31.44 23.25 2.32
N VAL A 379 -30.46 23.95 2.89
CA VAL A 379 -29.20 23.36 3.35
C VAL A 379 -29.24 23.24 4.87
N MET A 380 -29.10 22.01 5.37
CA MET A 380 -28.85 21.77 6.78
C MET A 380 -27.44 22.25 7.12
N THR A 381 -27.28 23.00 8.21
CA THR A 381 -26.00 23.55 8.66
C THR A 381 -25.81 23.28 10.15
N ILE A 382 -24.56 23.19 10.59
CA ILE A 382 -24.19 23.04 12.01
C ILE A 382 -23.34 24.21 12.48
N SER A 383 -23.26 24.38 13.80
CA SER A 383 -22.36 25.36 14.43
C SER A 383 -20.98 24.74 14.68
N PRO A 384 -19.92 25.55 14.85
CA PRO A 384 -18.58 25.03 15.19
C PRO A 384 -18.54 24.25 16.50
N THR A 385 -19.48 24.52 17.41
CA THR A 385 -19.57 23.90 18.74
C THR A 385 -20.48 22.67 18.79
N THR A 386 -21.14 22.30 17.68
CA THR A 386 -22.00 21.11 17.59
C THR A 386 -21.15 19.85 17.82
N THR A 387 -21.60 18.91 18.66
CA THR A 387 -20.81 17.73 19.04
C THR A 387 -20.79 16.66 17.95
N ILE A 388 -19.78 15.77 17.95
CA ILE A 388 -19.71 14.67 16.97
C ILE A 388 -20.97 13.78 17.00
N SER A 389 -21.52 13.52 18.18
CA SER A 389 -22.74 12.70 18.34
C SER A 389 -23.93 13.36 17.62
N GLU A 390 -24.16 14.66 17.87
CA GLU A 390 -25.21 15.43 17.20
C GLU A 390 -25.00 15.48 15.67
N ILE A 391 -23.76 15.64 15.22
CA ILE A 391 -23.44 15.62 13.79
C ILE A 391 -23.78 14.26 13.18
N ASN A 392 -23.42 13.17 13.86
CA ASN A 392 -23.73 11.81 13.40
C ASN A 392 -25.23 11.60 13.26
N ASP A 393 -26.02 12.02 14.24
CA ASP A 393 -27.48 11.95 14.20
C ASP A 393 -28.06 12.76 13.04
N ILE A 394 -27.55 13.98 12.81
CA ILE A 394 -27.96 14.82 11.68
C ILE A 394 -27.67 14.10 10.35
N LEU A 395 -26.49 13.49 10.19
CA LEU A 395 -26.11 12.79 8.97
C LEU A 395 -26.95 11.52 8.71
N ILE A 396 -27.31 10.79 9.77
CA ILE A 396 -28.11 9.55 9.72
C ILE A 396 -29.59 9.89 9.48
N ASN A 397 -30.20 10.71 10.35
CA ASN A 397 -31.64 10.99 10.34
C ASN A 397 -32.08 11.73 9.07
N HIS A 398 -31.23 12.62 8.54
CA HIS A 398 -31.52 13.33 7.30
C HIS A 398 -30.95 12.63 6.05
N ASN A 399 -30.28 11.49 6.22
CA ASN A 399 -29.60 10.74 5.16
C ASN A 399 -28.73 11.63 4.25
N ILE A 400 -27.94 12.51 4.86
CA ILE A 400 -27.02 13.41 4.16
C ILE A 400 -25.58 12.94 4.34
N GLY A 401 -24.77 13.10 3.28
CA GLY A 401 -23.36 12.65 3.28
C GLY A 401 -22.37 13.67 3.84
N ARG A 402 -22.79 14.93 3.98
CA ARG A 402 -21.97 16.06 4.44
C ARG A 402 -22.86 17.17 4.98
N VAL A 403 -22.32 17.97 5.88
CA VAL A 403 -23.01 19.12 6.49
C VAL A 403 -22.05 20.32 6.60
N PRO A 404 -22.40 21.48 6.04
CA PRO A 404 -21.63 22.72 6.22
C PRO A 404 -21.64 23.23 7.66
N VAL A 405 -20.47 23.67 8.13
CA VAL A 405 -20.30 24.41 9.39
C VAL A 405 -20.39 25.90 9.08
N VAL A 406 -21.31 26.58 9.75
CA VAL A 406 -21.63 27.99 9.50
C VAL A 406 -21.51 28.79 10.80
N GLU A 407 -20.83 29.93 10.73
CA GLU A 407 -20.72 30.93 11.80
C GLU A 407 -21.02 32.31 11.20
N ASP A 408 -21.91 33.07 11.85
CA ASP A 408 -22.40 34.37 11.36
C ASP A 408 -22.91 34.40 9.91
N GLY A 409 -23.48 33.28 9.44
CA GLY A 409 -24.01 33.11 8.09
C GLY A 409 -22.94 32.87 7.01
N LYS A 410 -21.66 32.76 7.40
CA LYS A 410 -20.55 32.38 6.53
C LYS A 410 -20.18 30.92 6.73
N ILE A 411 -19.86 30.25 5.63
CA ILE A 411 -19.36 28.88 5.69
C ILE A 411 -17.89 28.89 6.14
N ILE A 412 -17.61 28.23 7.26
CA ILE A 412 -16.26 28.17 7.85
C ILE A 412 -15.69 26.74 7.87
N GLY A 413 -16.50 25.74 7.58
CA GLY A 413 -16.07 24.34 7.55
C GLY A 413 -17.09 23.44 6.87
N ILE A 414 -16.71 22.19 6.62
CA ILE A 414 -17.63 21.13 6.20
C ILE A 414 -17.24 19.83 6.88
N VAL A 415 -18.23 19.11 7.39
CA VAL A 415 -18.04 17.80 8.02
C VAL A 415 -18.69 16.74 7.12
N THR A 416 -17.95 15.67 6.83
CA THR A 416 -18.42 14.53 6.04
C THR A 416 -18.58 13.28 6.90
N ARG A 417 -19.32 12.28 6.40
CA ARG A 417 -19.39 10.95 7.06
C ARG A 417 -18.01 10.35 7.30
N THR A 418 -17.05 10.60 6.41
CA THR A 418 -15.67 10.11 6.53
C THR A 418 -14.94 10.75 7.70
N ASP A 419 -15.23 12.01 8.01
CA ASP A 419 -14.59 12.71 9.13
C ASP A 419 -15.11 12.18 10.47
N ILE A 420 -16.41 11.89 10.55
CA ILE A 420 -17.03 11.21 11.71
C ILE A 420 -16.45 9.80 11.90
N LEU A 421 -16.37 8.99 10.84
CA LEU A 421 -15.83 7.64 10.91
C LEU A 421 -14.35 7.59 11.33
N ARG A 422 -13.55 8.60 10.95
CA ARG A 422 -12.14 8.70 11.40
C ARG A 422 -12.02 8.92 12.90
N VAL A 423 -12.94 9.66 13.51
CA VAL A 423 -12.94 9.84 14.97
C VAL A 423 -13.43 8.57 15.66
N LEU A 424 -14.50 7.95 15.15
CA LEU A 424 -15.08 6.75 15.77
C LEU A 424 -14.19 5.50 15.68
N HIS A 425 -13.40 5.34 14.62
CA HIS A 425 -12.57 4.14 14.39
C HIS A 425 -11.06 4.38 14.45
N GLY A 426 -10.62 5.61 14.74
CA GLY A 426 -9.21 6.00 14.68
C GLY A 426 -8.61 5.93 13.26
N LYS A 427 -7.28 5.92 13.16
CA LYS A 427 -6.53 5.96 11.87
C LYS A 427 -6.75 4.76 10.93
N ASN A 428 -7.49 3.72 11.34
CA ASN A 428 -7.73 2.52 10.57
C ASN A 428 -9.22 2.37 10.24
N PRO A 429 -9.71 2.93 9.11
CA PRO A 429 -11.05 2.63 8.63
C PRO A 429 -11.20 1.12 8.30
N PRO A 430 -12.43 0.58 8.27
CA PRO A 430 -12.68 -0.83 7.97
C PRO A 430 -12.05 -1.28 6.65
N ALA A 431 -11.59 -2.54 6.57
CA ALA A 431 -10.84 -3.08 5.42
C ALA A 431 -11.55 -2.97 4.05
N TRP A 432 -12.88 -2.83 4.03
CA TRP A 432 -13.68 -2.62 2.82
C TRP A 432 -13.78 -1.15 2.40
N TYR A 433 -13.20 -0.23 3.17
CA TYR A 433 -13.17 1.21 2.88
C TYR A 433 -11.77 1.63 2.42
N HIS A 434 -11.55 1.57 1.10
CA HIS A 434 -10.39 2.17 0.47
C HIS A 434 -10.70 3.62 0.12
N LYS A 435 -10.01 4.56 0.79
CA LYS A 435 -9.81 5.90 0.23
C LYS A 435 -9.07 5.72 -1.08
N THR A 436 -9.70 6.08 -2.21
CA THR A 436 -9.00 6.14 -3.50
C THR A 436 -7.88 7.18 -3.44
N TYR A 437 -7.98 8.19 -2.55
CA TYR A 437 -6.94 9.19 -2.30
C TYR A 437 -6.94 9.64 -0.83
N THR A 438 -5.75 9.77 -0.25
CA THR A 438 -5.53 10.40 1.06
C THR A 438 -5.20 11.88 0.87
N GLU A 439 -6.06 12.76 1.37
CA GLU A 439 -5.73 14.19 1.60
C GLU A 439 -4.87 14.40 2.86
N GLU A 440 -4.53 13.33 3.59
CA GLU A 440 -3.58 13.41 4.71
C GLU A 440 -2.15 13.43 4.15
N GLU A 441 -1.40 14.50 4.44
CA GLU A 441 0.05 14.52 4.25
C GLU A 441 0.65 13.44 5.16
N ASN A 442 1.05 12.30 4.59
CA ASN A 442 2.00 11.42 5.26
C ASN A 442 3.36 12.11 5.26
N THR A 443 3.61 12.95 6.26
CA THR A 443 4.86 13.67 6.41
C THR A 443 5.90 12.76 7.02
N LEU A 444 6.78 12.21 6.19
CA LEU A 444 8.02 11.59 6.65
C LEU A 444 9.15 12.61 6.58
N ASP A 445 10.05 12.58 7.56
CA ASP A 445 11.29 13.35 7.50
C ASP A 445 12.37 12.54 6.74
N CYS A 446 12.81 13.09 5.61
CA CYS A 446 13.85 12.54 4.75
C CYS A 446 15.14 13.38 4.75
N SER A 447 15.31 14.31 5.71
CA SER A 447 16.53 15.12 5.86
C SER A 447 17.79 14.24 5.91
N GLY A 448 17.74 13.13 6.64
CA GLY A 448 18.84 12.16 6.72
C GLY A 448 19.22 11.52 5.38
N LEU A 449 18.28 11.39 4.42
CA LEU A 449 18.58 10.91 3.06
C LEU A 449 19.22 12.00 2.21
N LEU A 450 18.76 13.25 2.32
CA LEU A 450 19.37 14.38 1.62
C LEU A 450 20.84 14.55 2.00
N HIS A 451 21.19 14.39 3.28
CA HIS A 451 22.57 14.49 3.76
C HIS A 451 23.50 13.35 3.28
N LYS A 452 22.95 12.24 2.79
CA LYS A 452 23.73 11.15 2.18
C LYS A 452 24.09 11.41 0.72
N LEU A 453 23.45 12.39 0.07
CA LEU A 453 23.73 12.72 -1.33
C LEU A 453 25.19 13.17 -1.52
N PRO A 454 25.75 12.99 -2.73
CA PRO A 454 26.99 13.64 -3.11
C PRO A 454 26.94 15.13 -2.76
N LYS A 455 28.04 15.64 -2.21
CA LYS A 455 28.14 17.02 -1.69
C LYS A 455 27.65 18.06 -2.70
N GLU A 456 28.00 17.87 -3.97
CA GLU A 456 27.62 18.74 -5.09
C GLU A 456 26.08 18.79 -5.29
N ILE A 457 25.40 17.64 -5.22
CA ILE A 457 23.94 17.57 -5.35
C ILE A 457 23.26 18.21 -4.14
N TYR A 458 23.75 17.91 -2.93
CA TYR A 458 23.20 18.51 -1.72
C TYR A 458 23.33 20.04 -1.72
N GLU A 459 24.49 20.57 -2.13
CA GLU A 459 24.71 22.01 -2.27
C GLU A 459 23.73 22.65 -3.27
N ILE A 460 23.43 21.98 -4.39
CA ILE A 460 22.43 22.46 -5.35
C ILE A 460 21.04 22.58 -4.70
N LEU A 461 20.60 21.52 -4.01
CA LEU A 461 19.29 21.49 -3.35
C LEU A 461 19.20 22.48 -2.17
N ASP A 462 20.28 22.64 -1.41
CA ASP A 462 20.40 23.60 -0.31
C ASP A 462 20.25 25.04 -0.81
N ILE A 463 20.97 25.40 -1.88
CA ILE A 463 20.86 26.73 -2.51
C ILE A 463 19.46 26.94 -3.09
N ALA A 464 18.90 25.94 -3.77
CA ALA A 464 17.53 26.01 -4.30
C ALA A 464 16.50 26.28 -3.20
N GLY A 465 16.63 25.64 -2.04
CA GLY A 465 15.81 25.89 -0.85
C GLY A 465 15.91 27.33 -0.36
N ARG A 466 17.12 27.89 -0.28
CA ARG A 466 17.37 29.28 0.15
C ARG A 466 16.80 30.30 -0.84
N VAL A 467 16.99 30.08 -2.14
CA VAL A 467 16.39 30.92 -3.20
C VAL A 467 14.87 30.89 -3.11
N GLY A 468 14.28 29.73 -2.79
CA GLY A 468 12.86 29.60 -2.52
C GLY A 468 12.39 30.46 -1.35
N ASP A 469 13.12 30.43 -0.23
CA ASP A 469 12.83 31.24 0.95
C ASP A 469 12.98 32.75 0.67
N ASP A 470 14.02 33.17 -0.05
CA ASP A 470 14.26 34.57 -0.44
C ASP A 470 13.15 35.13 -1.33
N LEU A 471 12.61 34.29 -2.21
CA LEU A 471 11.49 34.63 -3.09
C LEU A 471 10.12 34.39 -2.45
N ASN A 472 10.08 33.87 -1.22
CA ASN A 472 8.87 33.46 -0.50
C ASN A 472 7.96 32.51 -1.32
N ILE A 473 8.59 31.54 -1.99
CA ILE A 473 7.91 30.48 -2.75
C ILE A 473 8.31 29.11 -2.24
N LYS A 474 7.37 28.16 -2.28
CA LYS A 474 7.69 26.79 -1.90
C LYS A 474 8.45 26.09 -3.02
N THR A 475 9.52 25.41 -2.63
CA THR A 475 10.45 24.75 -3.56
C THR A 475 10.58 23.29 -3.18
N TYR A 476 10.49 22.44 -4.20
CA TYR A 476 10.47 20.98 -4.07
C TYR A 476 11.44 20.36 -5.05
N VAL A 477 12.03 19.24 -4.68
CA VAL A 477 12.54 18.25 -5.64
C VAL A 477 11.48 17.17 -5.83
N VAL A 478 11.23 16.75 -7.07
CA VAL A 478 10.06 15.91 -7.41
C VAL A 478 10.43 14.72 -8.30
N GLY A 479 9.51 13.77 -8.41
CA GLY A 479 9.54 12.79 -9.49
C GLY A 479 10.58 11.68 -9.33
N GLY A 480 11.29 11.40 -10.43
CA GLY A 480 12.24 10.28 -10.50
C GLY A 480 13.41 10.43 -9.53
N PHE A 481 13.85 11.67 -9.26
CA PHE A 481 14.89 11.96 -8.29
C PHE A 481 14.49 11.50 -6.88
N VAL A 482 13.27 11.82 -6.43
CA VAL A 482 12.77 11.45 -5.10
C VAL A 482 12.67 9.93 -4.96
N ARG A 483 12.16 9.24 -5.99
CA ARG A 483 12.13 7.77 -6.04
C ARG A 483 13.53 7.19 -5.90
N ASP A 484 14.47 7.68 -6.71
CA ASP A 484 15.83 7.13 -6.76
C ASP A 484 16.61 7.44 -5.47
N LEU A 485 16.36 8.58 -4.83
CA LEU A 485 16.88 8.90 -3.50
C LEU A 485 16.38 7.92 -2.43
N ILE A 486 15.08 7.58 -2.44
CA ILE A 486 14.50 6.60 -1.51
C ILE A 486 15.06 5.19 -1.77
N LEU A 487 15.37 4.88 -3.03
CA LEU A 487 16.03 3.63 -3.43
C LEU A 487 17.55 3.62 -3.19
N GLU A 488 18.11 4.70 -2.63
CA GLU A 488 19.56 4.91 -2.43
C GLU A 488 20.38 4.72 -3.72
N THR A 489 19.81 5.14 -4.84
CA THR A 489 20.46 5.18 -6.16
C THR A 489 20.85 6.59 -6.54
N GLU A 490 22.10 6.78 -6.99
CA GLU A 490 22.56 8.07 -7.48
C GLU A 490 21.79 8.50 -8.73
N ASN A 491 21.22 9.71 -8.68
CA ASN A 491 20.54 10.33 -9.80
C ASN A 491 20.95 11.81 -9.90
N TRP A 492 21.45 12.23 -11.06
CA TRP A 492 21.90 13.59 -11.35
C TRP A 492 20.86 14.42 -12.11
N ASP A 493 19.70 13.82 -12.42
CA ASP A 493 18.57 14.46 -13.08
C ASP A 493 17.74 15.19 -12.02
N ILE A 494 18.11 16.44 -11.72
CA ILE A 494 17.48 17.23 -10.66
C ILE A 494 16.25 17.96 -11.23
N ASP A 495 15.08 17.43 -10.92
CA ASP A 495 13.78 18.04 -11.20
C ASP A 495 13.34 18.94 -10.03
N LEU A 496 13.50 20.26 -10.18
CA LEU A 496 12.99 21.25 -9.25
C LEU A 496 11.60 21.73 -9.65
N MET A 497 10.72 21.82 -8.66
CA MET A 497 9.36 22.34 -8.82
C MET A 497 9.11 23.46 -7.82
N VAL A 498 8.51 24.55 -8.30
CA VAL A 498 8.16 25.70 -7.46
C VAL A 498 6.69 26.08 -7.53
N GLU A 499 6.10 26.39 -6.37
CA GLU A 499 4.77 27.00 -6.25
C GLU A 499 4.88 28.52 -6.42
N GLY A 500 5.19 28.98 -7.64
CA GLY A 500 5.49 30.39 -7.91
C GLY A 500 5.80 30.67 -9.38
N ASP A 501 6.68 31.63 -9.64
CA ASP A 501 7.22 31.86 -10.99
C ASP A 501 8.56 31.12 -11.15
N GLY A 502 8.53 29.99 -11.85
CA GLY A 502 9.72 29.16 -12.07
C GLY A 502 10.78 29.83 -12.95
N ILE A 503 10.40 30.82 -13.78
CA ILE A 503 11.36 31.54 -14.61
C ILE A 503 12.14 32.52 -13.75
N ALA A 504 11.43 33.30 -12.93
CA ALA A 504 12.07 34.21 -11.97
C ALA A 504 12.95 33.43 -10.97
N PHE A 505 12.48 32.28 -10.49
CA PHE A 505 13.27 31.39 -9.63
C PHE A 505 14.54 30.90 -10.34
N ALA A 506 14.45 30.47 -11.60
CA ALA A 506 15.60 29.98 -12.36
C ALA A 506 16.65 31.08 -12.63
N GLU A 507 16.22 32.31 -12.89
CA GLU A 507 17.12 33.46 -13.08
C GLU A 507 17.93 33.74 -11.81
N VAL A 508 17.30 33.75 -10.64
CA VAL A 508 17.98 33.93 -9.35
C VAL A 508 18.85 32.73 -9.01
N LEU A 509 18.37 31.51 -9.25
CA LEU A 509 19.15 30.30 -9.00
C LEU A 509 20.45 30.28 -9.84
N ASN A 510 20.37 30.74 -11.10
CA ASN A 510 21.52 30.77 -11.99
C ASN A 510 22.61 31.77 -11.57
N THR A 511 22.33 32.76 -10.70
CA THR A 511 23.39 33.65 -10.18
C THR A 511 24.36 32.94 -9.23
N TYR A 512 23.97 31.79 -8.69
CA TYR A 512 24.83 30.98 -7.82
C TYR A 512 25.68 29.97 -8.60
N PHE A 513 25.17 29.45 -9.71
CA PHE A 513 25.81 28.38 -10.49
C PHE A 513 26.51 28.87 -11.76
N GLU A 514 26.18 30.08 -12.23
CA GLU A 514 26.74 30.69 -13.44
C GLU A 514 26.64 29.80 -14.70
N GLY A 515 25.62 28.93 -14.75
CA GLY A 515 25.39 27.99 -15.82
C GLY A 515 24.74 28.60 -17.07
N GLN A 516 24.60 27.78 -18.11
CA GLN A 516 23.86 28.14 -19.31
C GLN A 516 22.35 28.01 -19.06
N LEU A 517 21.68 29.14 -18.84
CA LEU A 517 20.23 29.21 -18.65
C LEU A 517 19.47 29.22 -20.00
N LYS A 518 18.50 28.33 -20.15
CA LYS A 518 17.51 28.32 -21.26
C LYS A 518 16.10 28.45 -20.70
N LEU A 519 15.36 29.45 -21.17
CA LEU A 519 14.01 29.76 -20.70
C LEU A 519 12.95 29.33 -21.73
N TYR A 520 11.90 28.66 -21.26
CA TYR A 520 10.76 28.24 -22.08
C TYR A 520 9.46 28.88 -21.56
N HIS A 521 9.28 30.18 -21.87
CA HIS A 521 8.14 30.99 -21.38
C HIS A 521 6.77 30.36 -21.63
N LYS A 522 6.57 29.69 -22.78
CA LYS A 522 5.29 29.05 -23.15
C LYS A 522 4.86 27.95 -22.17
N PHE A 523 5.82 27.29 -21.52
CA PHE A 523 5.56 26.13 -20.65
C PHE A 523 5.83 26.42 -19.17
N GLY A 524 6.31 27.63 -18.84
CA GLY A 524 6.71 28.01 -17.49
C GLY A 524 7.87 27.17 -16.95
N THR A 525 8.77 26.73 -17.84
CA THR A 525 9.93 25.90 -17.48
C THR A 525 11.25 26.58 -17.84
N ALA A 526 12.31 26.21 -17.13
CA ALA A 526 13.66 26.66 -17.38
C ALA A 526 14.64 25.49 -17.19
N LEU A 527 15.74 25.52 -17.93
CA LEU A 527 16.81 24.52 -17.87
C LEU A 527 18.12 25.26 -17.59
N ILE A 528 18.82 24.88 -16.53
CA ILE A 528 20.17 25.35 -16.22
C ILE A 528 21.16 24.23 -16.54
N THR A 529 22.08 24.45 -17.48
CA THR A 529 23.18 23.52 -17.75
C THR A 529 24.44 23.98 -17.04
N LEU A 530 24.95 23.15 -16.13
CA LEU A 530 26.16 23.39 -15.33
C LEU A 530 27.44 23.14 -16.15
N GLU A 531 28.58 23.65 -15.69
CA GLU A 531 29.88 23.48 -16.39
C GLU A 531 30.30 22.01 -16.55
N ASN A 532 29.90 21.14 -15.63
CA ASN A 532 30.16 19.70 -15.68
C ASN A 532 29.25 18.95 -16.68
N GLY A 533 28.38 19.66 -17.41
CA GLY A 533 27.47 19.11 -18.41
C GLY A 533 26.14 18.57 -17.84
N GLN A 534 25.92 18.66 -16.53
CA GLN A 534 24.67 18.27 -15.89
C GLN A 534 23.61 19.35 -16.04
N SER A 535 22.34 18.97 -15.87
CA SER A 535 21.20 19.87 -15.99
C SER A 535 20.32 19.88 -14.76
N ILE A 536 19.81 21.07 -14.44
CA ILE A 536 18.76 21.28 -13.44
C ILE A 536 17.52 21.75 -14.20
N ASP A 537 16.45 20.96 -14.12
CA ASP A 537 15.16 21.29 -14.71
C ASP A 537 14.29 22.00 -13.67
N ILE A 538 13.80 23.19 -14.02
CA ILE A 538 12.92 23.98 -13.16
C ILE A 538 11.54 24.05 -13.81
N VAL A 539 10.54 23.57 -13.09
CA VAL A 539 9.15 23.53 -13.52
C VAL A 539 8.28 24.37 -12.59
N THR A 540 7.56 25.32 -13.16
CA THR A 540 6.47 26.00 -12.44
C THR A 540 5.34 25.01 -12.20
N ALA A 541 4.85 24.94 -10.96
CA ALA A 541 3.72 24.10 -10.62
C ALA A 541 2.53 24.37 -11.52
N ARG A 542 2.15 23.35 -12.29
CA ARG A 542 1.15 23.46 -13.36
C ARG A 542 0.12 22.35 -13.33
N ARG A 543 -1.09 22.67 -13.78
CA ARG A 543 -2.14 21.70 -14.09
C ARG A 543 -2.19 21.50 -15.60
N GLU A 544 -2.17 20.23 -16.03
CA GLU A 544 -2.31 19.83 -17.43
C GLU A 544 -3.74 19.33 -17.70
N TYR A 545 -4.38 19.80 -18.79
CA TYR A 545 -5.70 19.33 -19.23
C TYR A 545 -5.66 18.86 -20.69
N TYR A 546 -6.26 17.70 -20.96
CA TYR A 546 -6.43 17.11 -22.28
C TYR A 546 -7.86 17.36 -22.78
N GLU A 547 -8.03 18.04 -23.91
CA GLU A 547 -9.37 18.29 -24.50
C GLU A 547 -10.05 17.01 -24.99
N TYR A 548 -9.26 16.00 -25.37
CA TYR A 548 -9.72 14.68 -25.80
C TYR A 548 -8.60 13.64 -25.61
N PRO A 549 -8.91 12.33 -25.55
CA PRO A 549 -7.91 11.27 -25.38
C PRO A 549 -6.79 11.37 -26.43
N ALA A 550 -5.53 11.23 -25.99
CA ALA A 550 -4.31 11.36 -26.80
C ALA A 550 -3.95 12.77 -27.33
N ALA A 551 -4.62 13.84 -26.88
CA ALA A 551 -4.24 15.23 -27.20
C ALA A 551 -2.96 15.70 -26.47
N LEU A 552 -2.40 16.84 -26.87
CA LEU A 552 -1.36 17.54 -26.09
C LEU A 552 -2.00 18.35 -24.95
N PRO A 553 -1.38 18.43 -23.76
CA PRO A 553 -1.98 19.11 -22.61
C PRO A 553 -1.92 20.65 -22.70
N LYS A 554 -2.93 21.34 -22.15
CA LYS A 554 -2.94 22.81 -21.89
C LYS A 554 -2.53 23.11 -20.43
N ILE A 555 -1.85 24.24 -20.18
CA ILE A 555 -1.14 24.57 -18.91
C ILE A 555 -1.81 25.72 -18.14
N GLU A 556 -2.05 25.54 -16.82
CA GLU A 556 -2.44 26.59 -15.84
C GLU A 556 -1.60 26.51 -14.54
N LYS A 557 -1.40 27.62 -13.80
CA LYS A 557 -0.68 27.63 -12.50
C LYS A 557 -1.48 26.87 -11.42
N SER A 558 -0.82 26.00 -10.63
CA SER A 558 -1.51 25.13 -9.64
C SER A 558 -0.64 24.75 -8.43
N SER A 559 -1.20 23.96 -7.49
CA SER A 559 -0.52 23.42 -6.31
C SER A 559 0.33 22.16 -6.60
N ILE A 560 1.22 21.82 -5.67
CA ILE A 560 2.04 20.59 -5.69
C ILE A 560 1.23 19.32 -5.97
N TRP A 561 0.07 19.19 -5.33
CA TRP A 561 -0.83 18.07 -5.54
C TRP A 561 -1.25 17.90 -7.01
N SER A 562 -1.54 18.99 -7.71
CA SER A 562 -2.01 18.92 -9.11
C SER A 562 -0.93 18.50 -10.10
N ASP A 563 0.33 18.86 -9.82
CA ASP A 563 1.46 18.42 -10.63
C ASP A 563 1.79 16.94 -10.38
N LEU A 564 1.72 16.51 -9.12
CA LEU A 564 1.94 15.10 -8.79
C LEU A 564 0.80 14.22 -9.35
N PHE A 565 -0.46 14.69 -9.36
CA PHE A 565 -1.59 13.92 -9.87
C PHE A 565 -1.56 13.67 -11.39
N ARG A 566 -0.90 14.54 -12.17
CA ARG A 566 -0.80 14.35 -13.64
C ARG A 566 0.30 13.37 -14.06
N ARG A 567 1.14 12.93 -13.12
CA ARG A 567 2.24 12.00 -13.38
C ARG A 567 1.73 10.58 -13.60
N ASP A 568 2.64 9.69 -13.98
CA ASP A 568 2.30 8.38 -14.49
C ASP A 568 2.00 7.35 -13.39
N PHE A 569 2.91 7.18 -12.44
CA PHE A 569 2.85 6.15 -11.40
C PHE A 569 3.10 6.72 -10.02
N THR A 570 2.46 6.15 -9.01
CA THR A 570 2.56 6.56 -7.59
C THR A 570 4.01 6.74 -7.13
N ILE A 571 4.91 5.82 -7.50
CA ILE A 571 6.35 5.86 -7.19
C ILE A 571 7.07 7.11 -7.75
N ASN A 572 6.51 7.76 -8.78
CA ASN A 572 7.01 8.99 -9.39
C ASN A 572 6.20 10.23 -8.95
N CYS A 573 5.23 10.07 -8.05
CA CYS A 573 4.31 11.13 -7.61
C CYS A 573 4.61 11.59 -6.18
N MET A 574 5.90 11.65 -5.84
CA MET A 574 6.39 12.13 -4.55
C MET A 574 7.21 13.40 -4.73
N ALA A 575 7.27 14.21 -3.68
CA ALA A 575 8.05 15.43 -3.61
C ALA A 575 8.75 15.56 -2.26
N ILE A 576 9.92 16.18 -2.22
CA ILE A 576 10.61 16.55 -0.97
C ILE A 576 10.75 18.07 -0.93
N GLN A 577 10.32 18.68 0.17
CA GLN A 577 10.43 20.12 0.36
C GLN A 577 11.87 20.54 0.69
N LEU A 578 12.34 21.62 0.06
CA LEU A 578 13.72 22.13 0.17
C LEU A 578 13.83 23.40 1.02
N ASN A 579 12.72 24.11 1.26
CA ASN A 579 12.67 25.31 2.10
C ASN A 579 13.20 25.04 3.52
N LYS A 580 13.95 25.96 4.13
CA LYS A 580 14.72 25.68 5.36
C LYS A 580 13.91 25.30 6.57
N ARG A 581 12.68 25.79 6.68
CA ARG A 581 11.79 25.44 7.79
C ARG A 581 11.28 23.99 7.71
N GLU A 582 11.15 23.46 6.50
CA GLU A 582 10.52 22.16 6.21
C GLU A 582 11.47 21.25 5.39
N GLU A 583 12.79 21.46 5.51
CA GLU A 583 13.80 20.76 4.72
C GLU A 583 13.71 19.25 4.97
N GLY A 584 13.58 18.47 3.89
CA GLY A 584 13.48 17.02 3.99
C GLY A 584 12.07 16.50 4.19
N LYS A 585 11.05 17.35 4.31
CA LYS A 585 9.65 16.92 4.41
C LYS A 585 9.22 16.20 3.12
N LEU A 586 8.93 14.90 3.21
CA LEU A 586 8.37 14.10 2.12
C LEU A 586 6.86 14.35 2.00
N ILE A 587 6.42 14.58 0.77
CA ILE A 587 5.03 14.72 0.36
C ILE A 587 4.68 13.52 -0.52
N ASP A 588 3.82 12.65 -0.01
CA ASP A 588 3.29 11.49 -0.71
C ASP A 588 1.76 11.39 -0.53
N TYR A 589 1.02 11.98 -1.47
CA TYR A 589 -0.45 11.95 -1.46
C TYR A 589 -1.03 10.62 -1.98
N PHE A 590 -0.23 9.84 -2.70
CA PHE A 590 -0.71 8.73 -3.53
C PHE A 590 -0.20 7.36 -3.07
N GLY A 591 0.61 7.30 -2.02
CA GLY A 591 1.16 6.05 -1.48
C GLY A 591 2.34 5.51 -2.28
N GLY A 592 3.13 6.37 -2.93
CA GLY A 592 4.35 6.00 -3.65
C GLY A 592 5.37 5.29 -2.75
N LEU A 593 5.51 5.71 -1.49
CA LEU A 593 6.43 5.08 -0.54
C LEU A 593 6.01 3.64 -0.19
N ALA A 594 4.70 3.43 -0.02
CA ALA A 594 4.15 2.10 0.23
C ALA A 594 4.33 1.19 -0.99
N ASP A 595 4.16 1.72 -2.21
CA ASP A 595 4.35 0.96 -3.44
C ASP A 595 5.82 0.63 -3.70
N ILE A 596 6.76 1.51 -3.37
CA ILE A 596 8.21 1.19 -3.37
C ILE A 596 8.49 0.04 -2.39
N LYS A 597 7.99 0.12 -1.16
CA LYS A 597 8.18 -0.93 -0.14
C LYS A 597 7.59 -2.26 -0.58
N ASN A 598 6.42 -2.24 -1.21
CA ASN A 598 5.71 -3.42 -1.70
C ASN A 598 6.15 -3.87 -3.10
N ARG A 599 7.11 -3.17 -3.72
CA ARG A 599 7.61 -3.43 -5.09
C ARG A 599 6.51 -3.47 -6.14
N LYS A 600 5.63 -2.48 -6.14
CA LYS A 600 4.48 -2.36 -7.06
C LYS A 600 4.58 -1.14 -7.97
N ILE A 601 4.17 -1.31 -9.23
CA ILE A 601 3.88 -0.22 -10.16
C ILE A 601 2.37 -0.02 -10.19
N ARG A 602 1.91 1.16 -9.77
CA ARG A 602 0.49 1.51 -9.68
C ARG A 602 0.21 2.85 -10.35
N VAL A 603 -0.86 2.92 -11.15
CA VAL A 603 -1.35 4.19 -11.73
C VAL A 603 -2.21 4.97 -10.75
N LEU A 604 -2.31 6.27 -10.97
CA LEU A 604 -3.07 7.16 -10.08
C LEU A 604 -4.60 7.04 -10.24
N TYR A 605 -5.10 6.72 -11.44
CA TYR A 605 -6.53 6.60 -11.75
C TYR A 605 -6.77 5.73 -12.99
N ASN A 606 -8.01 5.21 -13.11
CA ASN A 606 -8.43 4.26 -14.14
C ASN A 606 -8.28 4.75 -15.59
N LEU A 607 -8.41 6.05 -15.86
CA LEU A 607 -8.30 6.61 -17.20
C LEU A 607 -6.85 6.92 -17.63
N SER A 608 -5.84 6.68 -16.78
CA SER A 608 -4.44 7.05 -17.03
C SER A 608 -3.91 6.55 -18.38
N PHE A 609 -4.17 5.28 -18.73
CA PHE A 609 -3.73 4.68 -20.00
C PHE A 609 -4.60 5.05 -21.20
N ILE A 610 -5.82 5.56 -20.98
CA ILE A 610 -6.69 6.05 -22.05
C ILE A 610 -6.29 7.47 -22.44
N GLU A 611 -5.94 8.30 -21.45
CA GLU A 611 -5.46 9.66 -21.68
C GLU A 611 -4.08 9.66 -22.35
N ASP A 612 -3.16 8.82 -21.86
CA ASP A 612 -1.83 8.65 -22.43
C ASP A 612 -1.41 7.17 -22.53
N PRO A 613 -1.65 6.53 -23.69
CA PRO A 613 -1.29 5.13 -23.89
C PRO A 613 0.22 4.85 -23.83
N THR A 614 1.09 5.87 -23.94
CA THR A 614 2.55 5.65 -23.78
C THR A 614 2.93 5.22 -22.36
N ARG A 615 2.08 5.53 -21.36
CA ARG A 615 2.26 5.06 -19.98
C ARG A 615 2.27 3.53 -19.88
N ILE A 616 1.65 2.80 -20.82
CA ILE A 616 1.71 1.33 -20.84
C ILE A 616 3.17 0.86 -20.97
N PHE A 617 3.90 1.42 -21.94
CA PHE A 617 5.32 1.10 -22.16
C PHE A 617 6.19 1.53 -20.98
N ARG A 618 5.91 2.70 -20.41
CA ARG A 618 6.61 3.19 -19.21
C ARG A 618 6.38 2.29 -18.00
N ALA A 619 5.17 1.75 -17.81
CA ALA A 619 4.86 0.83 -16.72
C ALA A 619 5.73 -0.42 -16.79
N ILE A 620 5.83 -1.01 -17.98
CA ILE A 620 6.68 -2.18 -18.25
C ILE A 620 8.15 -1.84 -18.01
N ARG A 621 8.59 -0.70 -18.53
CA ARG A 621 9.98 -0.24 -18.38
C ARG A 621 10.36 -0.11 -16.91
N PHE A 622 9.50 0.50 -16.09
CA PHE A 622 9.75 0.61 -14.65
C PHE A 622 9.63 -0.72 -13.92
N ALA A 623 8.64 -1.56 -14.27
CA ALA A 623 8.50 -2.91 -13.71
C ALA A 623 9.77 -3.74 -13.94
N ALA A 624 10.31 -3.74 -15.17
CA ALA A 624 11.51 -4.47 -15.53
C ALA A 624 12.79 -3.85 -14.93
N ARG A 625 12.90 -2.52 -14.91
CA ARG A 625 14.07 -1.79 -14.37
C ARG A 625 14.23 -2.01 -12.87
N PHE A 626 13.14 -1.94 -12.10
CA PHE A 626 13.18 -2.09 -10.65
C PHE A 626 12.87 -3.52 -10.16
N ASN A 627 12.53 -4.43 -11.09
CA ASN A 627 12.06 -5.78 -10.79
C ASN A 627 10.81 -5.75 -9.87
N TYR A 628 9.85 -4.91 -10.22
CA TYR A 628 8.59 -4.69 -9.51
C TYR A 628 7.44 -5.40 -10.24
N GLY A 629 6.42 -5.81 -9.49
CA GLY A 629 5.17 -6.29 -10.07
C GLY A 629 4.27 -5.12 -10.49
N ILE A 630 3.47 -5.31 -11.54
CA ILE A 630 2.36 -4.39 -11.84
C ILE A 630 1.20 -4.73 -10.91
N GLU A 631 0.59 -3.73 -10.29
CA GLU A 631 -0.55 -3.91 -9.41
C GLU A 631 -1.78 -4.42 -10.19
N GLU A 632 -2.61 -5.27 -9.57
CA GLU A 632 -3.66 -6.04 -10.27
C GLU A 632 -4.67 -5.15 -10.99
N GLU A 633 -5.13 -4.08 -10.36
CA GLU A 633 -6.06 -3.13 -10.99
C GLU A 633 -5.39 -2.35 -12.13
N THR A 634 -4.14 -1.96 -11.95
CA THR A 634 -3.29 -1.34 -12.99
C THR A 634 -3.12 -2.26 -14.19
N GLN A 635 -2.89 -3.56 -13.97
CA GLN A 635 -2.80 -4.56 -15.03
C GLN A 635 -4.15 -4.70 -15.76
N ASN A 636 -5.27 -4.70 -15.03
CA ASN A 636 -6.61 -4.69 -15.64
C ASN A 636 -6.84 -3.46 -16.51
N PHE A 637 -6.40 -2.27 -16.08
CA PHE A 637 -6.50 -1.05 -16.89
C PHE A 637 -5.62 -1.11 -18.15
N ILE A 638 -4.43 -1.70 -18.08
CA ILE A 638 -3.59 -1.95 -19.27
C ILE A 638 -4.35 -2.85 -20.26
N GLN A 639 -4.90 -3.98 -19.79
CA GLN A 639 -5.62 -4.93 -20.63
C GLN A 639 -6.86 -4.28 -21.29
N GLN A 640 -7.59 -3.44 -20.55
CA GLN A 640 -8.72 -2.69 -21.08
C GLN A 640 -8.29 -1.69 -22.16
N ALA A 641 -7.20 -0.94 -21.93
CA ALA A 641 -6.68 0.01 -22.91
C ALA A 641 -6.23 -0.68 -24.21
N ILE A 642 -5.61 -1.86 -24.10
CA ILE A 642 -5.24 -2.70 -25.25
C ILE A 642 -6.48 -3.16 -26.01
N THR A 643 -7.47 -3.70 -25.30
CA THR A 643 -8.74 -4.21 -25.89
C THR A 643 -9.51 -3.10 -26.62
N GLN A 644 -9.45 -1.86 -26.10
CA GLN A 644 -10.05 -0.69 -26.74
C GLN A 644 -9.22 -0.11 -27.89
N GLY A 645 -8.10 -0.74 -28.25
CA GLY A 645 -7.23 -0.32 -29.36
C GLY A 645 -6.50 1.00 -29.10
N MET A 646 -6.22 1.36 -27.84
CA MET A 646 -5.59 2.63 -27.50
C MET A 646 -4.13 2.71 -27.98
N ILE A 647 -3.41 1.57 -28.04
CA ILE A 647 -2.05 1.52 -28.58
C ILE A 647 -2.03 1.93 -30.06
N ALA A 648 -2.98 1.43 -30.86
CA ALA A 648 -3.10 1.76 -32.28
C ALA A 648 -3.44 3.25 -32.55
N LYS A 649 -3.87 4.00 -31.53
CA LYS A 649 -4.11 5.46 -31.64
C LYS A 649 -2.84 6.29 -31.47
N LEU A 650 -1.75 5.70 -30.96
CA LEU A 650 -0.46 6.41 -30.87
C LEU A 650 0.15 6.58 -32.26
N SER A 651 0.88 7.68 -32.47
CA SER A 651 1.69 7.83 -33.67
C SER A 651 2.86 6.84 -33.66
N THR A 652 3.28 6.42 -34.85
CA THR A 652 4.46 5.55 -35.05
C THR A 652 5.70 6.09 -34.34
N ASP A 653 5.90 7.42 -34.34
CA ASP A 653 7.03 8.05 -33.66
C ASP A 653 7.00 7.84 -32.15
N ARG A 654 5.84 7.97 -31.50
CA ARG A 654 5.71 7.79 -30.04
C ARG A 654 5.92 6.34 -29.63
N ILE A 655 5.37 5.39 -30.40
CA ILE A 655 5.59 3.96 -30.16
C ILE A 655 7.08 3.64 -30.30
N ARG A 656 7.73 4.15 -31.36
CA ARG A 656 9.16 3.95 -31.59
C ARG A 656 10.00 4.46 -30.44
N ASP A 657 9.75 5.68 -29.96
CA ASP A 657 10.57 6.28 -28.92
C ASP A 657 10.48 5.45 -27.62
N GLU A 658 9.29 5.00 -27.24
CA GLU A 658 9.09 4.10 -26.09
C GLU A 658 9.74 2.72 -26.29
N LEU A 659 9.65 2.13 -27.48
CA LEU A 659 10.35 0.87 -27.80
C LEU A 659 11.87 1.03 -27.73
N LEU A 660 12.42 2.13 -28.23
CA LEU A 660 13.86 2.41 -28.15
C LEU A 660 14.33 2.61 -26.71
N TYR A 661 13.50 3.22 -25.84
CA TYR A 661 13.79 3.26 -24.41
C TYR A 661 13.84 1.86 -23.80
N ILE A 662 12.87 1.00 -24.11
CA ILE A 662 12.84 -0.39 -23.64
C ILE A 662 14.07 -1.18 -24.13
N ILE A 663 14.42 -1.08 -25.41
CA ILE A 663 15.58 -1.78 -26.02
C ILE A 663 16.90 -1.37 -25.35
N ARG A 664 17.00 -0.16 -24.81
CA ARG A 664 18.20 0.34 -24.13
C ARG A 664 18.24 -0.02 -22.65
N GLU A 665 17.17 -0.54 -22.06
CA GLU A 665 17.18 -0.98 -20.66
C GLU A 665 18.03 -2.24 -20.49
N LYS A 666 18.70 -2.35 -19.33
CA LYS A 666 19.49 -3.54 -18.98
C LYS A 666 18.63 -4.82 -18.93
N SER A 667 17.38 -4.68 -18.51
CA SER A 667 16.40 -5.76 -18.36
C SER A 667 15.47 -5.89 -19.57
N LEU A 668 16.01 -5.80 -20.79
CA LEU A 668 15.20 -5.89 -22.02
C LEU A 668 14.38 -7.18 -22.10
N LEU A 669 14.99 -8.34 -21.83
CA LEU A 669 14.31 -9.62 -21.94
C LEU A 669 13.06 -9.68 -21.05
N ASN A 670 13.18 -9.24 -19.79
CA ASN A 670 12.04 -9.15 -18.87
C ASN A 670 10.97 -8.19 -19.38
N SER A 671 11.36 -7.05 -19.94
CA SER A 671 10.42 -6.08 -20.52
C SER A 671 9.61 -6.70 -21.67
N LEU A 672 10.28 -7.41 -22.58
CA LEU A 672 9.63 -8.05 -23.72
C LEU A 672 8.74 -9.22 -23.30
N LEU A 673 9.12 -10.00 -22.28
CA LEU A 673 8.28 -11.05 -21.71
C LEU A 673 6.98 -10.48 -21.15
N ILE A 674 7.07 -9.40 -20.36
CA ILE A 674 5.88 -8.70 -19.85
C ILE A 674 5.01 -8.18 -21.01
N MET A 675 5.63 -7.64 -22.07
CA MET A 675 4.89 -7.18 -23.26
C MET A 675 4.19 -8.30 -24.01
N GLU A 676 4.81 -9.48 -24.13
CA GLU A 676 4.20 -10.66 -24.76
C GLU A 676 3.03 -11.17 -23.92
N ASP A 677 3.24 -11.33 -22.60
CA ASP A 677 2.23 -11.83 -21.65
C ASP A 677 0.98 -10.94 -21.60
N LEU A 678 1.16 -9.62 -21.66
CA LEU A 678 0.07 -8.64 -21.70
C LEU A 678 -0.51 -8.43 -23.11
N GLY A 679 0.05 -9.07 -24.15
CA GLY A 679 -0.41 -8.93 -25.53
C GLY A 679 -0.11 -7.58 -26.17
N ILE A 680 0.85 -6.83 -25.63
CA ILE A 680 1.22 -5.49 -26.08
C ILE A 680 1.93 -5.54 -27.44
N LEU A 681 2.81 -6.53 -27.67
CA LEU A 681 3.46 -6.73 -28.97
C LEU A 681 2.43 -6.93 -30.09
N LYS A 682 1.42 -7.77 -29.83
CA LYS A 682 0.28 -7.98 -30.74
C LYS A 682 -0.61 -6.74 -30.90
N GLY A 683 -0.71 -5.93 -29.83
CA GLY A 683 -1.38 -4.63 -29.86
C GLY A 683 -0.67 -3.58 -30.73
N ILE A 684 0.64 -3.72 -30.96
CA ILE A 684 1.41 -2.90 -31.89
C ILE A 684 1.26 -3.44 -33.31
N HIS A 685 1.52 -4.74 -33.51
CA HIS A 685 1.36 -5.41 -34.79
C HIS A 685 1.05 -6.91 -34.58
N PRO A 686 0.05 -7.50 -35.27
CA PRO A 686 -0.39 -8.88 -35.01
C PRO A 686 0.69 -9.96 -35.16
N ASP A 687 1.62 -9.76 -36.09
CA ASP A 687 2.74 -10.70 -36.36
C ASP A 687 4.01 -10.40 -35.53
N LEU A 688 3.99 -9.39 -34.65
CA LEU A 688 5.11 -9.05 -33.78
C LEU A 688 5.03 -9.88 -32.49
N GLY A 689 6.12 -10.55 -32.14
CA GLY A 689 6.23 -11.36 -30.93
C GLY A 689 7.67 -11.77 -30.67
N ILE A 690 7.92 -12.30 -29.47
CA ILE A 690 9.21 -12.88 -29.09
C ILE A 690 9.08 -14.37 -28.80
N ASP A 691 10.15 -15.13 -29.05
CA ASP A 691 10.21 -16.56 -28.78
C ASP A 691 11.53 -16.95 -28.07
N ASP A 692 11.65 -18.22 -27.71
CA ASP A 692 12.85 -18.78 -27.08
C ASP A 692 14.11 -18.62 -27.96
N GLY A 693 13.94 -18.55 -29.29
CA GLY A 693 15.02 -18.33 -30.24
C GLY A 693 15.62 -16.92 -30.12
N PHE A 694 14.78 -15.91 -29.90
CA PHE A 694 15.22 -14.56 -29.59
C PHE A 694 16.02 -14.52 -28.27
N ALA A 695 15.49 -15.11 -27.20
CA ALA A 695 16.16 -15.10 -25.89
C ALA A 695 17.56 -15.74 -25.95
N GLU A 696 17.68 -16.89 -26.63
CA GLU A 696 18.97 -17.57 -26.84
C GLU A 696 19.96 -16.69 -27.63
N SER A 697 19.49 -16.01 -28.68
CA SER A 697 20.34 -15.17 -29.52
C SER A 697 20.73 -13.86 -28.83
N TYR A 698 19.82 -13.26 -28.06
CA TYR A 698 20.04 -12.06 -27.28
C TYR A 698 21.14 -12.27 -26.23
N SER A 699 21.16 -13.42 -25.56
CA SER A 699 22.20 -13.76 -24.58
C SER A 699 23.63 -13.82 -25.17
N LYS A 700 23.75 -13.96 -26.49
CA LYS A 700 25.04 -14.04 -27.23
C LYS A 700 25.50 -12.68 -27.76
N ILE A 701 24.73 -11.61 -27.59
CA ILE A 701 25.06 -10.29 -28.16
C ILE A 701 26.39 -9.80 -27.60
N GLU A 702 26.56 -9.75 -26.27
CA GLU A 702 27.79 -9.24 -25.66
C GLU A 702 29.04 -10.01 -26.12
N ASP A 703 28.96 -11.34 -26.13
CA ASP A 703 30.02 -12.21 -26.63
C ASP A 703 30.34 -11.94 -28.11
N THR A 704 29.30 -11.76 -28.94
CA THR A 704 29.49 -11.47 -30.37
C THR A 704 30.15 -10.12 -30.57
N LEU A 705 29.66 -9.07 -29.90
CA LEU A 705 30.22 -7.72 -30.01
C LEU A 705 31.70 -7.70 -29.56
N SER A 706 32.03 -8.47 -28.52
CA SER A 706 33.42 -8.65 -28.06
C SER A 706 34.31 -9.32 -29.12
N GLN A 707 33.83 -10.38 -29.77
CA GLN A 707 34.58 -11.09 -30.82
C GLN A 707 34.83 -10.26 -32.07
N PHE A 708 33.89 -9.38 -32.44
CA PHE A 708 34.03 -8.51 -33.60
C PHE A 708 34.71 -7.16 -33.30
N LYS A 709 35.03 -6.89 -32.03
CA LYS A 709 35.71 -5.67 -31.61
C LYS A 709 37.08 -5.55 -32.28
N GLY A 710 37.26 -4.48 -33.05
CA GLY A 710 38.49 -4.25 -33.82
C GLY A 710 38.62 -5.08 -35.10
N VAL A 711 37.67 -5.97 -35.39
CA VAL A 711 37.58 -6.69 -36.67
C VAL A 711 36.76 -5.87 -37.66
N LEU A 712 35.49 -5.60 -37.32
CA LEU A 712 34.56 -4.77 -38.10
C LEU A 712 34.41 -3.38 -37.46
N ARG A 713 33.77 -2.45 -38.17
CA ARG A 713 33.36 -1.17 -37.57
C ARG A 713 32.48 -1.45 -36.36
N GLU A 714 32.65 -0.70 -35.26
CA GLU A 714 31.99 -1.00 -33.99
C GLU A 714 30.47 -1.20 -34.19
N PRO A 715 29.95 -2.43 -33.99
CA PRO A 715 28.54 -2.73 -34.18
C PRO A 715 27.65 -1.96 -33.23
N ASN A 716 26.53 -1.44 -33.73
CA ASN A 716 25.53 -0.83 -32.88
C ASN A 716 24.67 -1.91 -32.19
N PRO A 717 24.71 -2.05 -30.85
CA PRO A 717 23.98 -3.09 -30.14
C PRO A 717 22.46 -2.97 -30.28
N VAL A 718 21.95 -1.74 -30.39
CA VAL A 718 20.51 -1.48 -30.57
C VAL A 718 20.04 -1.98 -31.93
N LEU A 719 20.80 -1.69 -33.00
CA LEU A 719 20.47 -2.16 -34.35
C LEU A 719 20.50 -3.69 -34.45
N LEU A 720 21.51 -4.33 -33.84
CA LEU A 720 21.59 -5.80 -33.77
C LEU A 720 20.40 -6.40 -33.03
N THR A 721 20.01 -5.80 -31.90
CA THR A 721 18.86 -6.23 -31.09
C THR A 721 17.56 -6.12 -31.89
N ILE A 722 17.34 -5.02 -32.62
CA ILE A 722 16.16 -4.85 -33.48
C ILE A 722 16.09 -5.94 -34.56
N MET A 723 17.22 -6.25 -35.22
CA MET A 723 17.25 -7.31 -36.24
C MET A 723 16.94 -8.69 -35.63
N LEU A 724 17.41 -8.96 -34.41
CA LEU A 724 17.08 -10.21 -33.70
C LEU A 724 15.60 -10.27 -33.31
N MET A 725 15.01 -9.17 -32.83
CA MET A 725 13.58 -9.10 -32.50
C MET A 725 12.71 -9.36 -33.74
N LEU A 726 13.15 -8.91 -34.91
CA LEU A 726 12.44 -9.07 -36.18
C LEU A 726 12.85 -10.32 -36.96
N SER A 727 13.69 -11.19 -36.39
CA SER A 727 14.24 -12.36 -37.10
C SER A 727 13.16 -13.35 -37.57
N ASN A 728 12.10 -13.53 -36.79
CA ASN A 728 10.98 -14.42 -37.15
C ASN A 728 9.78 -13.67 -37.73
N PHE A 729 9.91 -12.36 -37.95
CA PHE A 729 8.86 -11.56 -38.57
C PHE A 729 8.74 -11.87 -40.07
N PRO A 730 7.53 -11.94 -40.64
CA PRO A 730 7.34 -12.21 -42.07
C PRO A 730 8.04 -11.18 -42.96
N LYS A 731 8.96 -11.62 -43.81
CA LYS A 731 9.79 -10.72 -44.64
C LYS A 731 8.94 -9.84 -45.57
N GLU A 732 7.81 -10.34 -46.04
CA GLU A 732 6.90 -9.64 -46.95
C GLU A 732 6.18 -8.46 -46.28
N LYS A 733 6.14 -8.43 -44.94
CA LYS A 733 5.48 -7.40 -44.14
C LYS A 733 6.46 -6.47 -43.43
N LEU A 734 7.77 -6.63 -43.62
CA LEU A 734 8.79 -5.85 -42.89
C LEU A 734 8.60 -4.34 -43.02
N ASP A 735 8.14 -3.87 -44.17
CA ASP A 735 7.86 -2.45 -44.43
C ASP A 735 6.80 -1.87 -43.48
N GLU A 736 5.90 -2.70 -42.94
CA GLU A 736 4.85 -2.28 -42.00
C GLU A 736 5.42 -1.96 -40.61
N VAL A 737 6.55 -2.56 -40.22
CA VAL A 737 7.11 -2.46 -38.86
C VAL A 737 8.45 -1.76 -38.78
N ILE A 738 9.22 -1.65 -39.87
CA ILE A 738 10.55 -1.01 -39.84
C ILE A 738 10.49 0.44 -39.31
N GLY A 739 9.43 1.17 -39.64
CA GLY A 739 9.21 2.55 -39.15
C GLY A 739 9.03 2.66 -37.64
N LEU A 740 8.64 1.57 -36.96
CA LEU A 740 8.49 1.51 -35.50
C LEU A 740 9.83 1.38 -34.77
N PHE A 741 10.92 1.03 -35.47
CA PHE A 741 12.22 0.78 -34.83
C PHE A 741 13.34 1.70 -35.32
N SER A 742 13.17 2.38 -36.46
CA SER A 742 14.23 3.20 -37.05
C SER A 742 13.78 4.59 -37.47
N ILE A 743 14.55 5.60 -37.06
CA ILE A 743 14.47 6.99 -37.55
C ILE A 743 15.33 7.17 -38.81
N ASN A 744 16.41 6.40 -38.90
CA ASN A 744 17.43 6.57 -39.92
C ASN A 744 17.13 5.67 -41.14
N LYS A 745 17.00 6.28 -42.32
CA LYS A 745 16.85 5.56 -43.59
C LYS A 745 17.97 4.53 -43.82
N ALA A 746 19.18 4.79 -43.34
CA ALA A 746 20.29 3.85 -43.43
C ALA A 746 20.02 2.58 -42.59
N TRP A 747 19.57 2.73 -41.34
CA TRP A 747 19.23 1.60 -40.47
C TRP A 747 18.05 0.80 -41.01
N ALA A 748 17.02 1.48 -41.50
CA ALA A 748 15.88 0.84 -42.14
C ALA A 748 16.33 -0.05 -43.32
N ASN A 749 17.21 0.47 -44.17
CA ASN A 749 17.76 -0.28 -45.30
C ASN A 749 18.63 -1.47 -44.85
N ILE A 750 19.48 -1.30 -43.82
CA ILE A 750 20.28 -2.39 -43.26
C ILE A 750 19.40 -3.50 -42.71
N ILE A 751 18.37 -3.16 -41.92
CA ILE A 751 17.42 -4.13 -41.36
C ILE A 751 16.73 -4.90 -42.49
N TYR A 752 16.20 -4.19 -43.49
CA TYR A 752 15.51 -4.79 -44.62
C TYR A 752 16.39 -5.76 -45.41
N ILE A 753 17.60 -5.32 -45.79
CA ILE A 753 18.56 -6.15 -46.55
C ILE A 753 18.97 -7.39 -45.73
N SER A 754 19.26 -7.21 -44.44
CA SER A 754 19.72 -8.28 -43.57
C SER A 754 18.65 -9.36 -43.38
N LEU A 755 17.41 -8.96 -43.08
CA LEU A 755 16.33 -9.91 -42.81
C LEU A 755 15.84 -10.59 -44.10
N SER A 756 15.72 -9.84 -45.20
CA SER A 756 15.23 -10.36 -46.48
C SER A 756 16.18 -11.38 -47.11
N ASN A 757 17.49 -11.17 -46.98
CA ASN A 757 18.51 -12.01 -47.61
C ASN A 757 18.99 -13.17 -46.73
N ARG A 758 18.61 -13.22 -45.45
CA ARG A 758 19.15 -14.18 -44.46
C ARG A 758 19.14 -15.62 -44.96
N ASN A 759 17.96 -16.11 -45.35
CA ASN A 759 17.80 -17.51 -45.76
C ASN A 759 18.55 -17.82 -47.06
N GLU A 760 18.58 -16.89 -48.00
CA GLU A 760 19.32 -17.06 -49.25
C GLU A 760 20.83 -17.12 -49.00
N VAL A 761 21.35 -16.25 -48.13
CA VAL A 761 22.77 -16.24 -47.73
C VAL A 761 23.11 -17.55 -47.01
N TYR A 762 22.29 -18.01 -46.06
CA TYR A 762 22.53 -19.29 -45.37
C TYR A 762 22.51 -20.48 -46.33
N THR A 763 21.64 -20.48 -47.34
CA THR A 763 21.63 -21.53 -48.37
C THR A 763 22.90 -21.51 -49.21
N LYS A 764 23.31 -20.33 -49.71
CA LYS A 764 24.53 -20.18 -50.52
C LYS A 764 25.79 -20.56 -49.75
N LEU A 765 25.85 -20.24 -48.45
CA LEU A 765 26.99 -20.59 -47.59
C LEU A 765 27.05 -22.09 -47.23
N ARG A 766 26.05 -22.88 -47.61
CA ARG A 766 26.01 -24.35 -47.42
C ARG A 766 26.28 -25.14 -48.70
N GLU A 767 26.49 -24.47 -49.83
CA GLU A 767 26.77 -25.15 -51.09
C GLU A 767 28.13 -25.87 -51.03
N ASP A 768 28.19 -27.13 -51.47
CA ASP A 768 29.39 -27.98 -51.35
C ASP A 768 30.61 -27.46 -52.13
N ASN A 769 30.40 -26.63 -53.15
CA ASN A 769 31.44 -26.07 -54.02
C ASN A 769 31.80 -24.61 -53.68
N LEU A 770 31.50 -24.15 -52.47
CA LEU A 770 31.76 -22.76 -52.06
C LEU A 770 33.27 -22.46 -52.00
N ASP A 771 33.77 -21.73 -53.00
CA ASP A 771 35.16 -21.26 -53.03
C ASP A 771 35.34 -19.91 -52.27
N LYS A 772 36.59 -19.48 -52.04
CA LYS A 772 36.89 -18.24 -51.31
C LYS A 772 36.35 -16.99 -52.01
N TYR A 773 36.33 -16.98 -53.35
CA TYR A 773 35.87 -15.83 -54.12
C TYR A 773 34.34 -15.73 -54.14
N GLN A 774 33.64 -16.86 -54.22
CA GLN A 774 32.20 -16.95 -54.03
C GLN A 774 31.81 -16.47 -52.64
N LEU A 775 32.51 -16.94 -51.59
CA LEU A 775 32.34 -16.46 -50.22
C LEU A 775 32.53 -14.94 -50.12
N TYR A 776 33.62 -14.41 -50.69
CA TYR A 776 33.90 -12.97 -50.74
C TYR A 776 32.77 -12.21 -51.44
N LYS A 777 32.32 -12.67 -52.61
CA LYS A 777 31.27 -12.00 -53.40
C LYS A 777 29.93 -11.97 -52.67
N ILE A 778 29.56 -13.06 -51.99
CA ILE A 778 28.31 -13.14 -51.23
C ILE A 778 28.35 -12.16 -50.05
N LEU A 779 29.41 -12.19 -49.25
CA LEU A 779 29.46 -11.43 -47.99
C LEU A 779 29.86 -9.97 -48.17
N HIS A 780 30.71 -9.63 -49.14
CA HIS A 780 31.09 -8.25 -49.44
C HIS A 780 29.94 -7.44 -50.04
N ALA A 781 28.90 -8.09 -50.57
CA ALA A 781 27.69 -7.41 -51.06
C ALA A 781 26.75 -6.95 -49.92
N LEU A 782 27.00 -7.37 -48.68
CA LEU A 782 26.15 -7.10 -47.53
C LEU A 782 26.70 -5.95 -46.67
N PRO A 783 25.83 -5.22 -45.95
CA PRO A 783 26.25 -4.38 -44.84
C PRO A 783 27.06 -5.16 -43.80
N GLU A 784 28.05 -4.52 -43.15
CA GLU A 784 28.86 -5.17 -42.11
C GLU A 784 28.00 -5.66 -40.94
N GLU A 785 26.96 -4.90 -40.60
CA GLU A 785 26.01 -5.25 -39.54
C GLU A 785 25.23 -6.54 -39.85
N SER A 786 25.00 -6.85 -41.13
CA SER A 786 24.37 -8.12 -41.54
C SER A 786 25.24 -9.32 -41.19
N ILE A 787 26.56 -9.19 -41.32
CA ILE A 787 27.51 -10.28 -41.03
C ILE A 787 27.48 -10.61 -39.54
N ILE A 788 27.45 -9.56 -38.71
CA ILE A 788 27.40 -9.67 -37.25
C ILE A 788 26.05 -10.28 -36.82
N TYR A 789 24.94 -9.78 -37.39
CA TYR A 789 23.62 -10.36 -37.19
C TYR A 789 23.56 -11.85 -37.53
N TYR A 790 24.02 -12.23 -38.73
CA TYR A 790 24.07 -13.63 -39.15
C TYR A 790 24.96 -14.48 -38.26
N TYR A 791 26.05 -13.93 -37.73
CA TYR A 791 26.91 -14.66 -36.81
C TYR A 791 26.21 -14.94 -35.47
N THR A 792 25.44 -13.97 -34.96
CA THR A 792 24.67 -14.08 -33.70
C THR A 792 23.46 -15.01 -33.84
N ASP A 793 22.69 -14.87 -34.93
CA ASP A 793 21.46 -15.63 -35.21
C ASP A 793 21.75 -17.09 -35.62
N CYS A 794 22.84 -17.34 -36.34
CA CYS A 794 23.08 -18.66 -36.91
C CYS A 794 23.57 -19.68 -35.88
N LYS A 795 22.87 -20.82 -35.79
CA LYS A 795 23.29 -21.97 -34.96
C LYS A 795 24.33 -22.87 -35.63
N ASN A 796 24.55 -22.74 -36.94
CA ASN A 796 25.46 -23.62 -37.68
C ASN A 796 26.94 -23.16 -37.54
N PRO A 797 27.83 -24.01 -36.99
CA PRO A 797 29.22 -23.63 -36.75
C PRO A 797 30.03 -23.38 -38.02
N TYR A 798 29.70 -24.03 -39.14
CA TYR A 798 30.39 -23.82 -40.42
C TYR A 798 30.08 -22.45 -41.00
N ILE A 799 28.81 -22.03 -40.97
CA ILE A 799 28.41 -20.69 -41.41
C ILE A 799 29.09 -19.63 -40.54
N ARG A 800 29.07 -19.79 -39.22
CA ARG A 800 29.78 -18.88 -38.29
C ARG A 800 31.28 -18.81 -38.59
N HIS A 801 31.90 -19.94 -38.90
CA HIS A 801 33.30 -19.98 -39.33
C HIS A 801 33.52 -19.16 -40.61
N TYR A 802 32.69 -19.32 -41.64
CA TYR A 802 32.80 -18.56 -42.89
C TYR A 802 32.61 -17.05 -42.70
N LEU A 803 31.64 -16.63 -41.88
CA LEU A 803 31.40 -15.22 -41.55
C LEU A 803 32.62 -14.60 -40.86
N MET A 804 33.19 -15.31 -39.87
CA MET A 804 34.39 -14.86 -39.17
C MET A 804 35.63 -14.87 -40.07
N PHE A 805 35.80 -15.93 -40.87
CA PHE A 805 36.90 -16.05 -41.83
C PHE A 805 36.89 -14.91 -42.85
N PHE A 806 35.73 -14.59 -43.43
CA PHE A 806 35.57 -13.44 -44.31
C PHE A 806 35.98 -12.15 -43.61
N SER A 807 35.44 -11.90 -42.40
CA SER A 807 35.66 -10.66 -41.65
C SER A 807 37.13 -10.41 -41.31
N VAL A 808 37.89 -11.48 -41.05
CA VAL A 808 39.31 -11.38 -40.65
C VAL A 808 40.28 -11.51 -41.84
N LYS A 809 39.95 -12.30 -42.86
CA LYS A 809 40.90 -12.69 -43.91
C LYS A 809 40.59 -12.16 -45.30
N LEU A 810 39.31 -11.98 -45.64
CA LEU A 810 38.91 -11.69 -47.02
C LEU A 810 38.39 -10.26 -47.23
N ARG A 811 37.74 -9.65 -46.22
CA ARG A 811 37.04 -8.36 -46.33
C ARG A 811 37.90 -7.26 -46.96
N ASP A 812 39.13 -7.11 -46.49
CA ASP A 812 40.01 -5.99 -46.89
C ASP A 812 40.81 -6.26 -48.16
N ILE A 813 40.63 -7.42 -48.80
CA ILE A 813 41.33 -7.76 -50.04
C ILE A 813 40.78 -6.89 -51.17
N LYS A 814 41.66 -6.06 -51.75
CA LYS A 814 41.39 -5.25 -52.95
C LYS A 814 42.55 -5.39 -53.92
N THR A 815 42.33 -5.14 -55.20
CA THR A 815 43.42 -5.04 -56.18
C THR A 815 44.30 -3.84 -55.85
N PHE A 816 45.61 -3.98 -56.03
CA PHE A 816 46.55 -2.85 -56.04
C PHE A 816 46.47 -2.09 -57.36
N ILE A 817 46.21 -2.81 -58.46
CA ILE A 817 46.08 -2.21 -59.78
C ILE A 817 44.71 -1.54 -59.96
N THR A 818 44.72 -0.46 -60.73
CA THR A 818 43.53 0.32 -61.08
C THR A 818 43.34 0.36 -62.61
N GLY A 819 42.26 0.97 -63.08
CA GLY A 819 42.05 1.19 -64.51
C GLY A 819 43.16 2.02 -65.18
N GLU A 820 43.84 2.90 -64.43
CA GLU A 820 44.97 3.68 -64.96
C GLU A 820 46.17 2.78 -65.26
N ASP A 821 46.37 1.73 -64.46
CA ASP A 821 47.48 0.79 -64.66
C ASP A 821 47.21 -0.13 -65.84
N LEU A 822 45.95 -0.52 -66.06
CA LEU A 822 45.53 -1.21 -67.29
C LEU A 822 45.76 -0.35 -68.54
N LEU A 823 45.52 0.97 -68.46
CA LEU A 823 45.78 1.90 -69.55
C LEU A 823 47.29 1.99 -69.87
N LYS A 824 48.15 2.04 -68.85
CA LYS A 824 49.61 2.02 -69.00
C LYS A 824 50.12 0.72 -69.63
N LEU A 825 49.41 -0.39 -69.44
CA LEU A 825 49.68 -1.69 -70.10
C LEU A 825 49.21 -1.74 -71.57
N GLY A 826 48.64 -0.66 -72.11
CA GLY A 826 48.17 -0.60 -73.50
C GLY A 826 46.79 -1.22 -73.73
N ILE A 827 46.03 -1.48 -72.67
CA ILE A 827 44.68 -2.04 -72.73
C ILE A 827 43.68 -0.90 -72.98
N LYS A 828 42.85 -1.00 -74.03
CA LYS A 828 41.86 0.04 -74.35
C LYS A 828 40.70 0.07 -73.33
N PRO A 829 40.27 1.26 -72.85
CA PRO A 829 39.12 1.39 -71.95
C PRO A 829 37.85 0.78 -72.55
N GLY A 830 37.14 -0.03 -71.76
CA GLY A 830 35.91 -0.70 -72.18
C GLY A 830 35.42 -1.74 -71.16
N PRO A 831 34.37 -2.52 -71.46
CA PRO A 831 33.81 -3.54 -70.57
C PRO A 831 34.84 -4.59 -70.10
N SER A 832 35.91 -4.80 -70.87
CA SER A 832 37.02 -5.69 -70.52
C SER A 832 37.77 -5.26 -69.26
N TYR A 833 37.80 -3.97 -68.89
CA TYR A 833 38.46 -3.52 -67.66
C TYR A 833 37.81 -4.12 -66.42
N THR A 834 36.49 -4.07 -66.35
CA THR A 834 35.74 -4.64 -65.21
C THR A 834 35.98 -6.13 -65.11
N TYR A 835 36.00 -6.83 -66.25
CA TYR A 835 36.23 -8.28 -66.28
C TYR A 835 37.66 -8.64 -65.84
N ILE A 836 38.68 -7.95 -66.35
CA ILE A 836 40.09 -8.17 -65.98
C ILE A 836 40.30 -7.88 -64.50
N LEU A 837 39.80 -6.76 -63.98
CA LEU A 837 39.93 -6.42 -62.56
C LEU A 837 39.21 -7.43 -61.66
N GLN A 838 38.08 -7.99 -62.11
CA GLN A 838 37.37 -9.06 -61.38
C GLN A 838 38.17 -10.37 -61.34
N GLU A 839 38.79 -10.77 -62.45
CA GLU A 839 39.62 -11.99 -62.48
C GLU A 839 40.91 -11.83 -61.67
N VAL A 840 41.53 -10.66 -61.69
CA VAL A 840 42.67 -10.34 -60.83
C VAL A 840 42.26 -10.35 -59.35
N LEU A 841 41.12 -9.74 -59.02
CA LEU A 841 40.58 -9.78 -57.66
C LEU A 841 40.28 -11.22 -57.21
N LYS A 842 39.68 -12.04 -58.09
CA LYS A 842 39.42 -13.46 -57.83
C LYS A 842 40.71 -14.22 -57.50
N ALA A 843 41.74 -14.09 -58.35
CA ALA A 843 43.02 -14.75 -58.12
C ALA A 843 43.67 -14.31 -56.80
N LYS A 844 43.52 -13.02 -56.43
CA LYS A 844 44.05 -12.49 -55.17
C LYS A 844 43.30 -13.04 -53.95
N VAL A 845 41.96 -13.07 -54.01
CA VAL A 845 41.12 -13.63 -52.93
C VAL A 845 41.34 -15.13 -52.74
N GLU A 846 41.58 -15.88 -53.82
CA GLU A 846 41.92 -17.30 -53.75
C GLU A 846 43.29 -17.56 -53.12
N GLY A 847 44.21 -16.58 -53.22
CA GLY A 847 45.59 -16.66 -52.75
C GLY A 847 46.57 -17.14 -53.82
N ASN A 848 46.24 -16.93 -55.10
CA ASN A 848 47.09 -17.30 -56.23
C ASN A 848 48.15 -16.23 -56.54
N ILE A 849 47.91 -14.98 -56.14
CA ILE A 849 48.77 -13.82 -56.39
C ILE A 849 48.85 -12.90 -55.16
N TYR A 850 49.97 -12.20 -54.98
CA TYR A 850 50.25 -11.42 -53.75
C TYR A 850 50.81 -10.02 -54.01
N THR A 851 51.53 -9.82 -55.11
CA THR A 851 52.26 -8.57 -55.40
C THR A 851 51.59 -7.76 -56.51
N ILE A 852 51.95 -6.47 -56.62
CA ILE A 852 51.47 -5.62 -57.73
C ILE A 852 51.98 -6.13 -59.08
N GLU A 853 53.18 -6.71 -59.12
CA GLU A 853 53.75 -7.33 -60.32
C GLU A 853 52.94 -8.55 -60.76
N ASP A 854 52.49 -9.40 -59.81
CA ASP A 854 51.63 -10.54 -60.11
C ASP A 854 50.28 -10.09 -60.70
N GLU A 855 49.69 -9.03 -60.14
CA GLU A 855 48.42 -8.46 -60.62
C GLU A 855 48.56 -7.90 -62.05
N LEU A 856 49.63 -7.14 -62.33
CA LEU A 856 49.89 -6.58 -63.65
C LEU A 856 50.15 -7.67 -64.69
N LYS A 857 50.91 -8.71 -64.33
CA LYS A 857 51.19 -9.85 -65.20
C LYS A 857 49.90 -10.60 -65.54
N LEU A 858 49.11 -10.95 -64.52
CA LEU A 858 47.85 -11.66 -64.72
C LEU A 858 46.88 -10.83 -65.56
N ALA A 859 46.78 -9.51 -65.32
CA ALA A 859 45.92 -8.62 -66.11
C ALA A 859 46.31 -8.60 -67.60
N LYS A 860 47.62 -8.63 -67.90
CA LYS A 860 48.13 -8.68 -69.26
C LYS A 860 47.86 -10.04 -69.91
N ASP A 861 48.17 -11.15 -69.24
CA ASP A 861 47.95 -12.51 -69.73
C ASP A 861 46.46 -12.75 -70.03
N PHE A 862 45.56 -12.23 -69.18
CA PHE A 862 44.11 -12.31 -69.39
C PHE A 862 43.63 -11.44 -70.56
N TYR A 863 44.23 -10.26 -70.76
CA TYR A 863 43.89 -9.42 -71.89
C TYR A 863 44.34 -10.02 -73.23
N GLU A 864 45.51 -10.65 -73.25
CA GLU A 864 46.02 -11.37 -74.42
C GLU A 864 45.13 -12.58 -74.76
N SER A 865 44.68 -13.35 -73.77
CA SER A 865 43.75 -14.48 -74.00
C SER A 865 42.37 -14.03 -74.53
N LEU A 866 41.89 -12.85 -74.13
CA LEU A 866 40.65 -12.25 -74.65
C LEU A 866 40.76 -11.75 -76.10
N LYS A 867 41.98 -11.56 -76.62
CA LYS A 867 42.22 -11.16 -78.02
C LYS A 867 42.27 -12.34 -79.00
N GLY A 868 42.35 -13.58 -78.50
CA GLY A 868 42.39 -14.78 -79.33
C GLY A 868 43.63 -14.85 -80.22
N GLU A 869 44.82 -14.91 -79.62
CA GLU A 869 46.03 -15.47 -80.26
C GLU A 869 46.35 -16.85 -79.69
#